data_AF-A0A3E2VVK6-F1
#
_entry.id   AF-A0A3E2VVK6-F1
#
_cell.length_a   1.000
_cell.length_b   1.000
_cell.length_c   1.000
_cell.angle_alpha   90.00
_cell.angle_beta   90.00
_cell.angle_gamma   90.00
#
_symmetry.space_group_name_H-M   'P 1'
#
loop_
_entity.id
_entity.type
_entity.pdbx_description
1 polymer ?
#
loop_
_entity_poly.entity_id
_entity_poly.type
_entity_poly.pdbx_seq_one_letter_code
_entity_poly.pdbx_strand_id
1 'polypeptide(L)'
;MSKQDIEIIEQDIAALYLGNLKTVEFDLELPAKGANGSAISWKSSDVRYLEDTGRVHQLAYGKGKREVVLTAIFSYGSEELVREYPVTVLEKKNDIQVESIYSIDVEALPNTEVKLPAVAIVVTKEHKTISHAVTWDDGDVQCFQTLGDQDIHGVLQDTAIEVHAVVHVLESLKKDTTVLEKKAEKFARSEVSLLEGSSFKEAQDRMLEVLLHVNDDQMLYNFRATCGLDTLGAPQMIGWDTPDSKLRGHTSGHYLSALAYCYAATKNEEIRRKADYMLQSLKECQDAFADVEGCHEGFLSAYTEEQFDLLEKFTPYPEIWAPYYTLHKILAGLIDCYEQIHLDTALHMAEKLGDWVYNRLSRLDNKTLKKMWSIYIAGEFGGMNESLAQLYLLRGKKEHLEAAKLFDNDKLFYPMKRNIDAIGGMHANQHIPQIIGAMKLFEATKDKTYYRIAKYFWEIVTGAHCYTIGGCGETEMFHQPNVIGALLSDNTAESCASYNMLKLTNELFQYEPHAAYMDYYERTMQNHILSSGEQRPTGGSTYFMPLRPGGRKHFDDENSCCHGTGLENHFRYGDAIYHHSSSCVYVNLFVSSTLTKENMTITQKACEDQPGNISLSVTGGNGKELAIRIPSWARSTSVCMNGKTVGQTAAADGYLHLFLQEDTVQIDAVFGCDYYLEATPDRKELVSLHYGPYVLAAVNETEAYLKLQLKPEKLAEQIHQIPGTTRFHDAADQLDFVPLSQIDLEAYHVYFTLA
;
A
#
# COMPACT_ATOMS: atom_id res chain seq x y z
N MET A 1 -52.33 0.38 -2.12
CA MET A 1 -51.62 -0.53 -3.03
C MET A 1 -52.58 -1.01 -4.11
N SER A 2 -52.32 -0.65 -5.36
CA SER A 2 -53.12 -1.11 -6.51
C SER A 2 -52.66 -2.52 -6.87
N LYS A 3 -53.48 -3.55 -6.58
CA LYS A 3 -53.14 -4.95 -6.92
C LYS A 3 -52.85 -5.14 -8.42
N GLN A 4 -53.47 -4.33 -9.27
CA GLN A 4 -53.32 -4.40 -10.71
C GLN A 4 -51.96 -3.88 -11.19
N ASP A 5 -51.42 -2.84 -10.54
CA ASP A 5 -50.11 -2.28 -10.91
C ASP A 5 -48.97 -3.22 -10.53
N ILE A 6 -49.09 -3.88 -9.37
CA ILE A 6 -48.16 -4.93 -8.93
C ILE A 6 -48.19 -6.13 -9.89
N GLU A 7 -49.37 -6.55 -10.34
CA GLU A 7 -49.51 -7.67 -11.28
C GLU A 7 -48.84 -7.39 -12.64
N ILE A 8 -48.88 -6.14 -13.12
CA ILE A 8 -48.15 -5.71 -14.33
C ILE A 8 -46.64 -5.80 -14.11
N ILE A 9 -46.14 -5.32 -12.96
CA ILE A 9 -44.73 -5.40 -12.62
C ILE A 9 -44.26 -6.86 -12.51
N GLU A 10 -45.03 -7.73 -11.85
CA GLU A 10 -44.71 -9.16 -11.72
C GLU A 10 -44.68 -9.88 -13.07
N GLN A 11 -45.60 -9.55 -13.98
CA GLN A 11 -45.61 -10.09 -15.35
C GLN A 11 -44.38 -9.62 -16.15
N ASP A 12 -43.98 -8.37 -16.00
CA ASP A 12 -42.78 -7.83 -16.65
C ASP A 12 -41.48 -8.41 -16.08
N ILE A 13 -41.43 -8.60 -14.76
CA ILE A 13 -40.36 -9.33 -14.09
C ILE A 13 -40.26 -10.74 -14.68
N ALA A 14 -41.37 -11.46 -14.79
CA ALA A 14 -41.39 -12.84 -15.29
C ALA A 14 -41.01 -12.94 -16.78
N ALA A 15 -41.33 -11.92 -17.57
CA ALA A 15 -41.04 -11.87 -19.01
C ALA A 15 -39.60 -11.44 -19.34
N LEU A 16 -38.89 -10.78 -18.42
CA LEU A 16 -37.55 -10.28 -18.67
C LEU A 16 -36.51 -11.40 -18.80
N TYR A 17 -35.78 -11.41 -19.92
CA TYR A 17 -34.69 -12.34 -20.19
C TYR A 17 -33.46 -11.58 -20.70
N LEU A 18 -32.33 -11.71 -19.98
CA LEU A 18 -31.07 -11.02 -20.27
C LEU A 18 -30.01 -11.91 -20.93
N GLY A 19 -30.38 -13.11 -21.40
CA GLY A 19 -29.43 -14.08 -21.93
C GLY A 19 -28.74 -14.95 -20.86
N ASN A 20 -27.59 -15.54 -21.22
CA ASN A 20 -26.78 -16.34 -20.29
C ASN A 20 -25.87 -15.45 -19.46
N LEU A 21 -26.25 -15.24 -18.20
CA LEU A 21 -25.51 -14.39 -17.28
C LEU A 21 -24.31 -15.08 -16.60
N LYS A 22 -24.06 -16.38 -16.85
CA LYS A 22 -22.98 -17.13 -16.17
C LYS A 22 -21.62 -17.10 -16.87
N THR A 23 -21.56 -16.57 -18.09
CA THR A 23 -20.34 -16.53 -18.91
C THR A 23 -20.36 -15.29 -19.81
N VAL A 24 -20.46 -14.12 -19.21
CA VAL A 24 -20.63 -12.85 -19.93
C VAL A 24 -19.29 -12.32 -20.40
N GLU A 25 -19.21 -12.05 -21.70
CA GLU A 25 -18.01 -11.56 -22.40
C GLU A 25 -18.30 -10.29 -23.23
N PHE A 26 -19.55 -9.81 -23.22
CA PHE A 26 -20.05 -8.74 -24.07
C PHE A 26 -21.13 -7.92 -23.34
N ASP A 27 -21.36 -6.68 -23.80
CA ASP A 27 -22.34 -5.77 -23.22
C ASP A 27 -23.74 -6.41 -23.18
N LEU A 28 -24.43 -6.23 -22.04
CA LEU A 28 -25.80 -6.66 -21.83
C LEU A 28 -26.78 -5.61 -22.37
N GLU A 29 -27.79 -6.05 -23.11
CA GLU A 29 -28.88 -5.17 -23.51
C GLU A 29 -29.88 -5.03 -22.35
N LEU A 30 -29.83 -3.90 -21.65
CA LEU A 30 -30.70 -3.61 -20.51
C LEU A 30 -31.92 -2.78 -20.93
N PRO A 31 -33.14 -3.35 -20.93
CA PRO A 31 -34.33 -2.61 -21.35
C PRO A 31 -34.75 -1.58 -20.31
N ALA A 32 -35.17 -0.40 -20.76
CA ALA A 32 -35.74 0.65 -19.90
C ALA A 32 -37.25 0.48 -19.64
N LYS A 33 -37.90 -0.49 -20.32
CA LYS A 33 -39.33 -0.78 -20.17
C LYS A 33 -39.62 -2.28 -20.26
N GLY A 34 -40.52 -2.76 -19.42
CA GLY A 34 -41.07 -4.11 -19.48
C GLY A 34 -42.11 -4.28 -20.61
N ALA A 35 -42.41 -5.53 -20.95
CA ALA A 35 -43.30 -5.88 -22.07
C ALA A 35 -44.75 -5.36 -21.90
N ASN A 36 -45.19 -5.16 -20.66
CA ASN A 36 -46.53 -4.73 -20.25
C ASN A 36 -46.54 -3.27 -19.76
N GLY A 37 -45.41 -2.57 -19.82
CA GLY A 37 -45.33 -1.11 -19.66
C GLY A 37 -44.71 -0.61 -18.36
N SER A 38 -44.21 -1.48 -17.47
CA SER A 38 -43.38 -1.02 -16.34
C SER A 38 -42.12 -0.31 -16.84
N ALA A 39 -41.69 0.73 -16.13
CA ALA A 39 -40.38 1.35 -16.35
C ALA A 39 -39.34 0.56 -15.54
N ILE A 40 -38.16 0.34 -16.13
CA ILE A 40 -37.07 -0.41 -15.49
C ILE A 40 -35.86 0.50 -15.39
N SER A 41 -35.32 0.66 -14.18
CA SER A 41 -33.99 1.22 -13.96
C SER A 41 -33.05 0.14 -13.45
N TRP A 42 -31.76 0.31 -13.72
CA TRP A 42 -30.72 -0.68 -13.48
C TRP A 42 -29.66 -0.11 -12.55
N LYS A 43 -29.15 -0.95 -11.68
CA LYS A 43 -28.03 -0.64 -10.80
C LYS A 43 -27.12 -1.85 -10.68
N SER A 44 -25.85 -1.67 -10.98
CA SER A 44 -24.82 -2.68 -10.79
C SER A 44 -24.22 -2.59 -9.39
N SER A 45 -23.86 -3.73 -8.83
CA SER A 45 -23.10 -3.81 -7.57
C SER A 45 -21.62 -3.45 -7.75
N ASP A 46 -21.08 -3.54 -8.98
CA ASP A 46 -19.68 -3.21 -9.26
C ASP A 46 -19.50 -2.70 -10.70
N VAL A 47 -19.54 -1.38 -10.85
CA VAL A 47 -19.42 -0.68 -12.13
C VAL A 47 -18.03 -0.83 -12.78
N ARG A 48 -17.03 -1.35 -12.06
CA ARG A 48 -15.69 -1.63 -12.63
C ARG A 48 -15.73 -2.77 -13.64
N TYR A 49 -16.71 -3.68 -13.54
CA TYR A 49 -16.83 -4.87 -14.40
C TYR A 49 -18.13 -4.90 -15.21
N LEU A 50 -19.21 -4.28 -14.71
CA LEU A 50 -20.49 -4.16 -15.40
C LEU A 50 -21.16 -2.84 -15.01
N GLU A 51 -21.29 -1.91 -15.94
CA GLU A 51 -21.96 -0.61 -15.71
C GLU A 51 -23.48 -0.74 -15.63
N ASP A 52 -24.16 0.24 -15.02
CA ASP A 52 -25.63 0.35 -15.00
C ASP A 52 -26.26 0.42 -16.39
N THR A 53 -25.46 0.74 -17.41
CA THR A 53 -25.83 0.77 -18.83
C THR A 53 -25.85 -0.61 -19.49
N GLY A 54 -25.30 -1.63 -18.82
CA GLY A 54 -25.07 -2.96 -19.37
C GLY A 54 -23.69 -3.14 -20.00
N ARG A 55 -22.86 -2.09 -20.07
CA ARG A 55 -21.51 -2.19 -20.61
C ARG A 55 -20.62 -3.09 -19.75
N VAL A 56 -19.98 -4.07 -20.36
CA VAL A 56 -19.14 -5.07 -19.69
C VAL A 56 -17.66 -4.77 -19.89
N HIS A 57 -16.92 -4.71 -18.78
CA HIS A 57 -15.47 -4.57 -18.77
C HIS A 57 -14.86 -5.94 -18.43
N GLN A 58 -14.54 -6.73 -19.46
CA GLN A 58 -13.89 -8.03 -19.26
C GLN A 58 -12.57 -7.89 -18.50
N LEU A 59 -12.29 -8.87 -17.64
CA LEU A 59 -11.03 -8.92 -16.92
C LEU A 59 -9.86 -9.20 -17.87
N ALA A 60 -8.67 -8.68 -17.56
CA ALA A 60 -7.46 -9.09 -18.25
C ALA A 60 -7.17 -10.58 -18.01
N TYR A 61 -6.45 -11.23 -18.92
CA TYR A 61 -6.01 -12.62 -18.75
C TYR A 61 -5.25 -12.84 -17.44
N GLY A 62 -5.54 -13.95 -16.76
CA GLY A 62 -4.95 -14.34 -15.47
C GLY A 62 -5.65 -13.72 -14.24
N LYS A 63 -6.81 -13.10 -14.42
CA LYS A 63 -7.61 -12.45 -13.36
C LYS A 63 -8.84 -13.26 -12.96
N GLY A 64 -9.15 -14.33 -13.70
CA GLY A 64 -10.24 -15.26 -13.42
C GLY A 64 -11.60 -14.75 -13.90
N LYS A 65 -12.62 -14.87 -13.04
CA LYS A 65 -14.00 -14.43 -13.30
C LYS A 65 -14.48 -13.50 -12.19
N ARG A 66 -15.50 -12.70 -12.45
CA ARG A 66 -16.17 -11.84 -11.44
C ARG A 66 -17.64 -12.08 -11.45
N GLU A 67 -18.24 -12.19 -10.27
CA GLU A 67 -19.68 -12.13 -10.12
C GLU A 67 -20.08 -10.70 -9.73
N VAL A 68 -21.01 -10.12 -10.48
CA VAL A 68 -21.58 -8.80 -10.26
C VAL A 68 -23.09 -8.96 -10.14
N VAL A 69 -23.70 -8.37 -9.12
CA VAL A 69 -25.15 -8.38 -8.98
C VAL A 69 -25.72 -7.19 -9.74
N LEU A 70 -26.54 -7.47 -10.73
CA LEU A 70 -27.28 -6.46 -11.48
C LEU A 70 -28.71 -6.38 -10.97
N THR A 71 -29.08 -5.24 -10.40
CA THR A 71 -30.38 -4.99 -9.76
C THR A 71 -31.29 -4.22 -10.72
N ALA A 72 -32.42 -4.82 -11.07
CA ALA A 72 -33.49 -4.19 -11.82
C ALA A 72 -34.57 -3.67 -10.88
N ILE A 73 -34.90 -2.39 -10.99
CA ILE A 73 -35.96 -1.72 -10.25
C ILE A 73 -37.11 -1.47 -11.23
N PHE A 74 -38.22 -2.18 -11.06
CA PHE A 74 -39.40 -2.08 -11.90
C PHE A 74 -40.44 -1.18 -11.23
N SER A 75 -40.94 -0.18 -11.95
CA SER A 75 -41.95 0.74 -11.45
C SER A 75 -43.15 0.83 -12.40
N TYR A 76 -44.36 0.84 -11.84
CA TYR A 76 -45.60 1.08 -12.57
C TYR A 76 -46.61 1.76 -11.65
N GLY A 77 -47.16 2.90 -12.07
CA GLY A 77 -48.03 3.71 -11.19
C GLY A 77 -47.27 4.25 -9.98
N SER A 78 -47.74 3.93 -8.77
CA SER A 78 -47.07 4.28 -7.50
C SER A 78 -46.36 3.11 -6.82
N GLU A 79 -46.24 1.97 -7.50
CA GLU A 79 -45.67 0.73 -6.95
C GLU A 79 -44.29 0.45 -7.59
N GLU A 80 -43.41 -0.19 -6.82
CA GLU A 80 -42.05 -0.54 -7.23
C GLU A 80 -41.68 -1.94 -6.70
N LEU A 81 -41.03 -2.76 -7.53
CA LEU A 81 -40.44 -4.05 -7.14
C LEU A 81 -39.01 -4.17 -7.67
N VAL A 82 -38.17 -4.87 -6.91
CA VAL A 82 -36.75 -5.07 -7.23
C VAL A 82 -36.48 -6.53 -7.54
N ARG A 83 -35.64 -6.78 -8.54
CA ARG A 83 -35.11 -8.12 -8.85
C ARG A 83 -33.63 -8.08 -9.14
N GLU A 84 -32.90 -9.01 -8.53
CA GLU A 84 -31.45 -9.14 -8.70
C GLU A 84 -31.09 -10.25 -9.70
N TYR A 85 -30.04 -10.00 -10.48
CA TYR A 85 -29.50 -10.90 -11.47
C TYR A 85 -27.99 -11.06 -11.25
N PRO A 86 -27.51 -12.22 -10.75
CA PRO A 86 -26.07 -12.47 -10.66
C PRO A 86 -25.49 -12.67 -12.06
N VAL A 87 -24.45 -11.89 -12.38
CA VAL A 87 -23.75 -11.86 -13.66
C VAL A 87 -22.29 -12.24 -13.46
N THR A 88 -21.85 -13.34 -14.09
CA THR A 88 -20.47 -13.77 -14.11
C THR A 88 -19.75 -13.22 -15.35
N VAL A 89 -18.91 -12.21 -15.17
CA VAL A 89 -18.03 -11.65 -16.19
C VAL A 89 -16.75 -12.48 -16.27
N LEU A 90 -16.36 -12.90 -17.48
CA LEU A 90 -15.14 -13.70 -17.72
C LEU A 90 -13.94 -12.82 -18.08
N GLU A 91 -12.74 -13.34 -17.81
CA GLU A 91 -11.50 -12.78 -18.35
C GLU A 91 -11.36 -12.98 -19.86
N LYS A 92 -10.51 -12.15 -20.46
CA LYS A 92 -10.05 -12.31 -21.84
C LYS A 92 -9.21 -13.57 -21.98
N LYS A 93 -9.33 -14.24 -23.13
CA LYS A 93 -8.39 -15.29 -23.54
C LYS A 93 -6.99 -14.71 -23.71
N ASN A 94 -5.97 -15.54 -23.46
CA ASN A 94 -4.60 -15.15 -23.74
C ASN A 94 -4.40 -15.00 -25.26
N ASP A 95 -4.19 -13.78 -25.73
CA ASP A 95 -3.82 -13.45 -27.11
C ASP A 95 -2.56 -12.57 -27.10
N ILE A 96 -1.61 -12.92 -26.23
CA ILE A 96 -0.37 -12.17 -26.09
C ILE A 96 0.40 -12.14 -27.42
N GLN A 97 0.66 -10.92 -27.89
CA GLN A 97 1.46 -10.68 -29.08
C GLN A 97 2.88 -10.33 -28.66
N VAL A 98 3.79 -11.30 -28.70
CA VAL A 98 5.19 -11.14 -28.28
C VAL A 98 6.01 -10.45 -29.39
N GLU A 99 6.75 -9.41 -29.01
CA GLU A 99 7.79 -8.80 -29.83
C GLU A 99 9.15 -9.42 -29.52
N SER A 100 9.50 -9.51 -28.23
CA SER A 100 10.73 -10.15 -27.77
C SER A 100 10.61 -10.69 -26.35
N ILE A 101 11.50 -11.62 -25.99
CA ILE A 101 11.65 -12.18 -24.65
C ILE A 101 13.07 -11.88 -24.20
N TYR A 102 13.24 -11.33 -22.99
CA TYR A 102 14.57 -11.11 -22.43
C TYR A 102 15.27 -12.45 -22.21
N SER A 103 16.58 -12.51 -22.48
CA SER A 103 17.39 -13.72 -22.25
C SER A 103 17.23 -14.22 -20.82
N ILE A 104 17.24 -15.54 -20.62
CA ILE A 104 17.20 -16.14 -19.28
C ILE A 104 18.51 -16.86 -19.06
N ASP A 105 19.37 -16.25 -18.25
CA ASP A 105 20.70 -16.76 -17.93
C ASP A 105 20.74 -17.11 -16.44
N VAL A 106 21.06 -18.37 -16.13
CA VAL A 106 21.08 -18.90 -14.76
C VAL A 106 22.45 -19.50 -14.47
N GLU A 107 23.13 -19.03 -13.42
CA GLU A 107 24.38 -19.64 -12.98
C GLU A 107 24.10 -20.81 -12.02
N ALA A 108 24.84 -21.90 -12.19
CA ALA A 108 24.70 -23.11 -11.40
C ALA A 108 26.07 -23.71 -11.02
N LEU A 109 26.09 -24.49 -9.94
CA LEU A 109 27.23 -25.36 -9.61
C LEU A 109 26.93 -26.80 -10.07
N PRO A 110 27.95 -27.59 -10.41
CA PRO A 110 27.77 -28.99 -10.76
C PRO A 110 27.21 -29.78 -9.58
N ASN A 111 26.28 -30.69 -9.85
CA ASN A 111 25.61 -31.56 -8.88
C ASN A 111 24.81 -30.82 -7.79
N THR A 112 24.32 -29.61 -8.08
CA THR A 112 23.39 -28.88 -7.22
C THR A 112 22.04 -28.70 -7.90
N GLU A 113 20.96 -28.71 -7.11
CA GLU A 113 19.64 -28.35 -7.61
C GLU A 113 19.60 -26.87 -8.02
N VAL A 114 19.14 -26.63 -9.23
CA VAL A 114 18.95 -25.33 -9.84
C VAL A 114 17.46 -25.11 -10.01
N LYS A 115 16.97 -23.98 -9.49
CA LYS A 115 15.59 -23.55 -9.68
C LYS A 115 15.56 -22.56 -10.84
N LEU A 116 14.90 -22.95 -11.93
CA LEU A 116 14.63 -22.07 -13.07
C LEU A 116 13.55 -21.06 -12.68
N PRO A 117 13.57 -19.83 -13.24
CA PRO A 117 12.54 -18.86 -12.95
C PRO A 117 11.17 -19.35 -13.43
N ALA A 118 10.13 -19.12 -12.61
CA ALA A 118 8.76 -19.49 -12.99
C ALA A 118 8.15 -18.57 -14.07
N VAL A 119 8.85 -17.49 -14.44
CA VAL A 119 8.39 -16.49 -15.42
C VAL A 119 9.50 -16.09 -16.38
N ALA A 120 9.09 -15.63 -17.56
CA ALA A 120 9.92 -14.91 -18.51
C ALA A 120 9.46 -13.44 -18.55
N ILE A 121 10.39 -12.55 -18.90
CA ILE A 121 10.08 -11.13 -19.07
C ILE A 121 9.85 -10.89 -20.57
N VAL A 122 8.67 -10.41 -20.89
CA VAL A 122 8.16 -10.33 -22.26
C VAL A 122 7.93 -8.86 -22.63
N VAL A 123 8.41 -8.47 -23.81
CA VAL A 123 8.01 -7.23 -24.48
C VAL A 123 6.95 -7.58 -25.51
N THR A 124 5.77 -6.99 -25.37
CA THR A 124 4.66 -7.20 -26.31
C THR A 124 4.80 -6.28 -27.53
N LYS A 125 4.10 -6.58 -28.63
CA LYS A 125 4.01 -5.70 -29.82
C LYS A 125 3.34 -4.34 -29.53
N GLU A 126 2.68 -4.21 -28.37
CA GLU A 126 2.17 -2.93 -27.85
C GLU A 126 3.23 -2.20 -27.00
N HIS A 127 4.48 -2.66 -27.02
CA HIS A 127 5.61 -2.16 -26.25
C HIS A 127 5.40 -2.18 -24.73
N LYS A 128 4.58 -3.11 -24.25
CA LYS A 128 4.41 -3.36 -22.81
C LYS A 128 5.45 -4.35 -22.33
N THR A 129 6.08 -4.06 -21.19
CA THR A 129 6.97 -5.03 -20.51
C THR A 129 6.21 -5.69 -19.38
N ILE A 130 6.13 -7.02 -19.40
CA ILE A 130 5.35 -7.82 -18.42
C ILE A 130 6.07 -9.11 -18.04
N SER A 131 5.78 -9.61 -16.84
CA SER A 131 6.14 -10.98 -16.43
C SER A 131 5.08 -11.98 -16.88
N HIS A 132 5.50 -13.02 -17.59
CA HIS A 132 4.61 -14.09 -18.07
C HIS A 132 5.11 -15.46 -17.59
N ALA A 133 4.21 -16.32 -17.09
CA ALA A 133 4.57 -17.65 -16.60
C ALA A 133 5.17 -18.53 -17.69
N VAL A 134 6.10 -19.40 -17.29
CA VAL A 134 6.81 -20.35 -18.16
C VAL A 134 6.55 -21.78 -17.70
N THR A 135 6.33 -22.67 -18.66
CA THR A 135 6.37 -24.12 -18.44
C THR A 135 7.64 -24.67 -19.08
N TRP A 136 8.58 -25.14 -18.26
CA TRP A 136 9.82 -25.77 -18.70
C TRP A 136 9.60 -27.24 -19.07
N ASP A 137 10.23 -27.69 -20.16
CA ASP A 137 10.02 -29.04 -20.71
C ASP A 137 10.44 -30.15 -19.73
N ASP A 138 11.59 -29.96 -19.06
CA ASP A 138 12.16 -30.91 -18.10
C ASP A 138 11.90 -30.52 -16.63
N GLY A 139 10.91 -29.65 -16.38
CA GLY A 139 10.58 -29.15 -15.04
C GLY A 139 11.41 -27.94 -14.60
N ASP A 140 10.97 -27.30 -13.52
CA ASP A 140 11.55 -26.05 -12.97
C ASP A 140 12.70 -26.27 -11.99
N VAL A 141 12.92 -27.50 -11.53
CA VAL A 141 14.05 -27.88 -10.70
C VAL A 141 14.88 -28.93 -11.43
N GLN A 142 16.13 -28.59 -11.74
CA GLN A 142 17.02 -29.43 -12.53
C GLN A 142 18.40 -29.54 -11.87
N CYS A 143 19.19 -30.55 -12.25
CA CYS A 143 20.54 -30.75 -11.75
C CYS A 143 21.49 -31.09 -12.90
N PHE A 144 22.60 -30.38 -12.98
CA PHE A 144 23.56 -30.49 -14.08
C PHE A 144 24.91 -30.97 -13.55
N GLN A 145 25.54 -31.90 -14.28
CA GLN A 145 26.82 -32.51 -13.88
C GLN A 145 28.01 -31.93 -14.64
N THR A 146 27.78 -31.53 -15.89
CA THR A 146 28.83 -31.11 -16.83
C THR A 146 28.99 -29.60 -16.78
N LEU A 147 30.23 -29.12 -16.67
CA LEU A 147 30.56 -27.71 -16.76
C LEU A 147 30.26 -27.16 -18.17
N GLY A 148 29.90 -25.89 -18.25
CA GLY A 148 29.56 -25.19 -19.48
C GLY A 148 28.07 -24.89 -19.60
N ASP A 149 27.68 -24.40 -20.78
CA ASP A 149 26.34 -23.92 -21.05
C ASP A 149 25.39 -25.09 -21.35
N GLN A 150 24.21 -25.08 -20.75
CA GLN A 150 23.13 -26.02 -21.00
C GLN A 150 21.93 -25.25 -21.54
N ASP A 151 21.49 -25.60 -22.75
CA ASP A 151 20.31 -25.01 -23.37
C ASP A 151 19.05 -25.65 -22.80
N ILE A 152 18.15 -24.82 -22.28
CA ILE A 152 16.90 -25.22 -21.65
C ILE A 152 15.73 -24.62 -22.44
N HIS A 153 14.76 -25.47 -22.73
CA HIS A 153 13.58 -25.12 -23.50
C HIS A 153 12.32 -25.16 -22.63
N GLY A 154 11.39 -24.26 -22.97
CA GLY A 154 10.06 -24.22 -22.39
C GLY A 154 9.14 -23.38 -23.27
N VAL A 155 7.94 -23.13 -22.76
CA VAL A 155 6.92 -22.32 -23.44
C VAL A 155 6.30 -21.31 -22.49
N LEU A 156 5.90 -20.15 -23.01
CA LEU A 156 5.03 -19.25 -22.28
C LEU A 156 3.69 -19.95 -22.02
N GLN A 157 3.27 -19.98 -20.77
CA GLN A 157 2.08 -20.73 -20.33
C GLN A 157 0.84 -20.34 -21.16
N ASP A 158 0.02 -21.34 -21.52
CA ASP A 158 -1.19 -21.15 -22.34
C ASP A 158 -0.94 -20.55 -23.73
N THR A 159 0.29 -20.68 -24.27
CA THR A 159 0.66 -20.30 -25.63
C THR A 159 1.52 -21.37 -26.31
N ALA A 160 1.85 -21.17 -27.59
CA ALA A 160 2.84 -21.97 -28.32
C ALA A 160 4.19 -21.23 -28.50
N ILE A 161 4.42 -20.16 -27.73
CA ILE A 161 5.60 -19.30 -27.89
C ILE A 161 6.75 -19.91 -27.07
N GLU A 162 7.82 -20.27 -27.76
CA GLU A 162 9.01 -20.87 -27.15
C GLU A 162 9.78 -19.87 -26.27
N VAL A 163 10.32 -20.38 -25.17
CA VAL A 163 11.20 -19.68 -24.25
C VAL A 163 12.51 -20.47 -24.17
N HIS A 164 13.61 -19.75 -24.29
CA HIS A 164 14.95 -20.32 -24.21
C HIS A 164 15.67 -19.76 -22.98
N ALA A 165 16.30 -20.65 -22.21
CA ALA A 165 17.20 -20.29 -21.13
C ALA A 165 18.56 -20.97 -21.31
N VAL A 166 19.61 -20.34 -20.82
CA VAL A 166 20.94 -20.92 -20.73
C VAL A 166 21.31 -21.07 -19.27
N VAL A 167 21.60 -22.30 -18.85
CA VAL A 167 22.18 -22.56 -17.53
C VAL A 167 23.70 -22.66 -17.68
N HIS A 168 24.42 -21.71 -17.10
CA HIS A 168 25.88 -21.70 -17.04
C HIS A 168 26.34 -22.52 -15.84
N VAL A 169 26.80 -23.76 -16.08
CA VAL A 169 27.33 -24.63 -15.03
C VAL A 169 28.81 -24.30 -14.81
N LEU A 170 29.09 -23.62 -13.71
CA LEU A 170 30.41 -23.04 -13.41
C LEU A 170 31.11 -23.84 -12.31
N GLU A 171 32.45 -23.84 -12.33
CA GLU A 171 33.26 -24.44 -11.25
C GLU A 171 33.03 -23.75 -9.90
N SER A 172 32.73 -22.45 -9.93
CA SER A 172 32.43 -21.64 -8.75
C SER A 172 31.56 -20.44 -9.11
N LEU A 173 30.65 -20.05 -8.21
CA LEU A 173 29.84 -18.85 -8.35
C LEU A 173 30.55 -17.66 -7.68
N LYS A 174 30.52 -16.50 -8.34
CA LYS A 174 31.02 -15.26 -7.73
C LYS A 174 30.05 -14.82 -6.64
N LYS A 175 30.45 -14.99 -5.38
CA LYS A 175 29.72 -14.42 -4.25
C LYS A 175 30.14 -12.97 -4.05
N ASP A 176 29.17 -12.07 -4.04
CA ASP A 176 29.40 -10.71 -3.53
C ASP A 176 29.59 -10.81 -2.02
N THR A 177 30.84 -10.70 -1.57
CA THR A 177 31.21 -10.78 -0.15
C THR A 177 31.19 -9.42 0.55
N THR A 178 30.87 -8.34 -0.18
CA THR A 178 30.76 -7.04 0.47
C THR A 178 29.60 -7.08 1.45
N VAL A 179 29.76 -6.52 2.64
CA VAL A 179 28.67 -6.45 3.63
C VAL A 179 28.03 -5.07 3.51
N LEU A 180 26.71 -5.01 3.50
CA LEU A 180 25.97 -3.75 3.58
C LEU A 180 25.34 -3.69 4.96
N GLU A 181 25.80 -2.72 5.76
CA GLU A 181 25.36 -2.50 7.14
C GLU A 181 24.45 -1.28 7.21
N LYS A 182 23.60 -1.22 8.24
CA LYS A 182 22.84 -0.01 8.54
C LYS A 182 23.80 1.13 8.87
N LYS A 183 23.57 2.29 8.26
CA LYS A 183 24.28 3.55 8.51
C LYS A 183 23.49 4.47 9.45
N ALA A 184 22.19 4.27 9.52
CA ALA A 184 21.28 4.97 10.42
C ALA A 184 20.22 4.00 10.95
N GLU A 185 19.70 4.31 12.12
CA GLU A 185 18.66 3.56 12.82
C GLU A 185 17.49 4.49 13.15
N LYS A 186 16.31 3.89 13.23
CA LYS A 186 15.09 4.58 13.65
C LYS A 186 15.15 4.84 15.15
N PHE A 187 14.63 5.98 15.59
CA PHE A 187 14.27 6.16 16.99
C PHE A 187 13.07 5.27 17.32
N ALA A 188 12.95 4.84 18.58
CA ALA A 188 11.74 4.20 19.03
C ALA A 188 10.59 5.22 18.94
N ARG A 189 9.40 4.76 18.55
CA ARG A 189 8.24 5.65 18.36
C ARG A 189 7.87 6.43 19.62
N SER A 190 8.14 5.83 20.79
CA SER A 190 7.97 6.44 22.11
C SER A 190 8.95 7.57 22.43
N GLU A 191 10.04 7.71 21.67
CA GLU A 191 11.04 8.76 21.85
C GLU A 191 10.65 10.04 21.09
N VAL A 192 9.67 9.99 20.17
CA VAL A 192 9.25 11.12 19.33
C VAL A 192 7.78 11.44 19.57
N SER A 193 7.49 12.67 20.00
CA SER A 193 6.13 13.17 20.22
C SER A 193 5.84 14.38 19.32
N LEU A 194 4.68 14.40 18.70
CA LEU A 194 4.23 15.56 17.91
C LEU A 194 3.79 16.70 18.84
N LEU A 195 4.01 17.95 18.41
CA LEU A 195 3.58 19.14 19.15
C LEU A 195 2.16 19.56 18.74
N GLU A 196 1.43 20.12 19.71
CA GLU A 196 0.10 20.70 19.52
C GLU A 196 0.10 21.83 18.48
N GLY A 197 -1.04 22.01 17.80
CA GLY A 197 -1.23 23.05 16.79
C GLY A 197 -0.60 22.74 15.44
N SER A 198 -0.32 21.46 15.15
CA SER A 198 0.05 20.98 13.82
C SER A 198 -1.03 20.06 13.26
N SER A 199 -1.25 20.11 11.96
CA SER A 199 -2.22 19.26 11.25
C SER A 199 -1.96 17.77 11.48
N PHE A 200 -0.69 17.37 11.65
CA PHE A 200 -0.28 16.00 11.96
C PHE A 200 -0.72 15.56 13.35
N LYS A 201 -0.55 16.40 14.38
CA LYS A 201 -0.99 16.10 15.75
C LYS A 201 -2.52 16.04 15.82
N GLU A 202 -3.20 16.96 15.15
CA GLU A 202 -4.66 16.95 15.08
C GLU A 202 -5.21 15.68 14.43
N ALA A 203 -4.59 15.20 13.33
CA ALA A 203 -4.97 13.93 12.71
C ALA A 203 -4.70 12.72 13.63
N GLN A 204 -3.57 12.73 14.36
CA GLN A 204 -3.27 11.70 15.37
C GLN A 204 -4.31 11.67 16.49
N ASP A 205 -4.70 12.83 17.01
CA ASP A 205 -5.66 12.94 18.10
C ASP A 205 -7.07 12.50 17.69
N ARG A 206 -7.51 12.85 16.46
CA ARG A 206 -8.79 12.37 15.91
C ARG A 206 -8.82 10.85 15.84
N MET A 207 -7.75 10.21 15.37
CA MET A 207 -7.70 8.75 15.31
C MET A 207 -7.59 8.12 16.71
N LEU A 208 -6.90 8.75 17.66
CA LEU A 208 -6.93 8.30 19.05
C LEU A 208 -8.36 8.31 19.61
N GLU A 209 -9.13 9.38 19.35
CA GLU A 209 -10.53 9.46 19.76
C GLU A 209 -11.37 8.32 19.16
N VAL A 210 -11.16 8.00 17.89
CA VAL A 210 -11.82 6.86 17.22
C VAL A 210 -11.47 5.54 17.93
N LEU A 211 -10.18 5.24 18.11
CA LEU A 211 -9.75 3.97 18.71
C LEU A 211 -10.30 3.76 20.12
N LEU A 212 -10.46 4.83 20.91
CA LEU A 212 -11.04 4.77 22.25
C LEU A 212 -12.52 4.34 22.25
N HIS A 213 -13.25 4.61 21.17
CA HIS A 213 -14.69 4.28 21.03
C HIS A 213 -14.96 2.99 20.25
N VAL A 214 -13.96 2.38 19.61
CA VAL A 214 -14.11 1.09 18.92
C VAL A 214 -14.51 0.01 19.92
N ASN A 215 -15.50 -0.80 19.55
CA ASN A 215 -15.95 -1.97 20.31
C ASN A 215 -15.01 -3.17 20.08
N ASP A 216 -14.23 -3.52 21.11
CA ASP A 216 -13.25 -4.62 21.04
C ASP A 216 -13.93 -5.98 20.81
N ASP A 217 -15.09 -6.22 21.41
CA ASP A 217 -15.81 -7.49 21.22
C ASP A 217 -16.37 -7.63 19.80
N GLN A 218 -16.70 -6.52 19.14
CA GLN A 218 -17.05 -6.53 17.71
C GLN A 218 -15.85 -6.98 16.88
N MET A 219 -14.65 -6.45 17.14
CA MET A 219 -13.41 -6.86 16.48
C MET A 219 -13.05 -8.34 16.72
N LEU A 220 -13.55 -8.94 17.80
CA LEU A 220 -13.37 -10.36 18.14
C LEU A 220 -14.48 -11.27 17.62
N TYR A 221 -15.58 -10.70 17.09
CA TYR A 221 -16.82 -11.42 16.78
C TYR A 221 -16.57 -12.68 15.93
N ASN A 222 -15.91 -12.52 14.78
CA ASN A 222 -15.71 -13.61 13.83
C ASN A 222 -14.74 -14.69 14.34
N PHE A 223 -13.75 -14.30 15.16
CA PHE A 223 -12.81 -15.25 15.76
C PHE A 223 -13.56 -16.16 16.73
N ARG A 224 -14.28 -15.57 17.69
CA ARG A 224 -15.07 -16.30 18.69
C ARG A 224 -16.13 -17.18 18.02
N ALA A 225 -16.89 -16.63 17.08
CA ALA A 225 -17.91 -17.37 16.36
C ALA A 225 -17.34 -18.59 15.60
N THR A 226 -16.17 -18.45 14.98
CA THR A 226 -15.54 -19.53 14.20
C THR A 226 -15.02 -20.66 15.10
N CYS A 227 -14.41 -20.34 16.24
CA CYS A 227 -13.89 -21.35 17.17
C CYS A 227 -14.92 -21.79 18.24
N GLY A 228 -16.20 -21.41 18.10
CA GLY A 228 -17.29 -21.85 18.97
C GLY A 228 -17.34 -21.20 20.35
N LEU A 229 -16.64 -20.08 20.56
CA LEU A 229 -16.71 -19.29 21.79
C LEU A 229 -17.89 -18.30 21.76
N ASP A 230 -18.34 -17.87 22.94
CA ASP A 230 -19.42 -16.87 23.09
C ASP A 230 -18.99 -15.51 22.55
N THR A 231 -19.77 -14.91 21.65
CA THR A 231 -19.52 -13.57 21.09
C THR A 231 -19.82 -12.43 22.07
N LEU A 232 -20.26 -12.74 23.28
CA LEU A 232 -20.61 -11.79 24.35
C LEU A 232 -21.69 -10.78 23.94
N GLY A 233 -22.57 -11.18 23.03
CA GLY A 233 -23.62 -10.31 22.49
C GLY A 233 -23.11 -9.16 21.61
N ALA A 234 -21.85 -9.23 21.15
CA ALA A 234 -21.28 -8.22 20.27
C ALA A 234 -22.02 -8.16 18.92
N PRO A 235 -22.13 -6.96 18.32
CA PRO A 235 -22.65 -6.83 16.97
C PRO A 235 -21.73 -7.54 15.96
N GLN A 236 -22.30 -7.91 14.83
CA GLN A 236 -21.53 -8.45 13.71
C GLN A 236 -20.57 -7.38 13.17
N MET A 237 -19.43 -7.84 12.66
CA MET A 237 -18.55 -7.00 11.86
C MET A 237 -19.23 -6.60 10.54
N ILE A 238 -18.81 -5.46 10.00
CA ILE A 238 -19.32 -4.88 8.75
C ILE A 238 -18.27 -4.95 7.64
N GLY A 239 -18.67 -4.60 6.41
CA GLY A 239 -17.78 -4.50 5.25
C GLY A 239 -17.11 -5.79 4.84
N TRP A 240 -15.82 -5.75 4.51
CA TRP A 240 -15.07 -6.94 4.12
C TRP A 240 -14.75 -7.87 5.31
N ASP A 241 -15.18 -7.47 6.51
CA ASP A 241 -15.13 -8.27 7.73
C ASP A 241 -16.49 -8.89 8.11
N THR A 242 -17.56 -8.78 7.30
CA THR A 242 -18.83 -9.46 7.62
C THR A 242 -18.66 -10.98 7.78
N PRO A 243 -19.56 -11.65 8.53
CA PRO A 243 -19.45 -13.10 8.76
C PRO A 243 -19.49 -13.97 7.49
N ASP A 244 -20.06 -13.47 6.40
CA ASP A 244 -20.12 -14.12 5.08
C ASP A 244 -18.90 -13.77 4.19
N SER A 245 -18.19 -12.69 4.49
CA SER A 245 -16.96 -12.33 3.78
C SER A 245 -15.83 -13.34 4.02
N LYS A 246 -14.99 -13.50 2.99
CA LYS A 246 -13.82 -14.37 2.96
C LYS A 246 -12.53 -13.67 3.40
N LEU A 247 -12.53 -12.34 3.52
CA LEU A 247 -11.38 -11.57 4.02
C LEU A 247 -11.41 -11.34 5.54
N ARG A 248 -12.54 -11.65 6.20
CA ARG A 248 -12.79 -11.37 7.62
C ARG A 248 -11.64 -11.77 8.54
N GLY A 249 -11.45 -10.98 9.59
CA GLY A 249 -10.34 -11.01 10.54
C GLY A 249 -9.21 -10.04 10.19
N HIS A 250 -9.17 -9.48 8.97
CA HIS A 250 -8.06 -8.63 8.56
C HIS A 250 -8.07 -7.28 9.29
N THR A 251 -9.24 -6.69 9.52
CA THR A 251 -9.34 -5.42 10.26
C THR A 251 -8.95 -5.60 11.72
N SER A 252 -9.29 -6.73 12.34
CA SER A 252 -8.85 -7.03 13.71
C SER A 252 -7.33 -7.10 13.84
N GLY A 253 -6.63 -7.60 12.81
CA GLY A 253 -5.17 -7.57 12.74
C GLY A 253 -4.61 -6.15 12.64
N HIS A 254 -5.17 -5.32 11.74
CA HIS A 254 -4.84 -3.89 11.67
C HIS A 254 -5.12 -3.14 12.97
N TYR A 255 -6.21 -3.49 13.65
CA TYR A 255 -6.60 -2.88 14.92
C TYR A 255 -5.57 -3.15 16.02
N LEU A 256 -4.99 -4.35 16.08
CA LEU A 256 -3.88 -4.65 17.00
C LEU A 256 -2.66 -3.75 16.72
N SER A 257 -2.24 -3.63 15.45
CA SER A 257 -1.16 -2.73 15.05
C SER A 257 -1.48 -1.27 15.41
N ALA A 258 -2.71 -0.81 15.15
CA ALA A 258 -3.16 0.54 15.47
C ALA A 258 -3.12 0.82 16.97
N LEU A 259 -3.61 -0.10 17.82
CA LEU A 259 -3.52 0.03 19.28
C LEU A 259 -2.06 0.08 19.75
N ALA A 260 -1.20 -0.78 19.20
CA ALA A 260 0.22 -0.83 19.53
C ALA A 260 0.95 0.48 19.17
N TYR A 261 0.74 0.99 17.96
CA TYR A 261 1.31 2.25 17.49
C TYR A 261 0.75 3.45 18.24
N CYS A 262 -0.56 3.46 18.50
CA CYS A 262 -1.23 4.51 19.26
C CYS A 262 -0.67 4.61 20.68
N TYR A 263 -0.52 3.49 21.40
CA TYR A 263 0.11 3.51 22.72
C TYR A 263 1.55 4.01 22.66
N ALA A 264 2.33 3.54 21.68
CA ALA A 264 3.72 3.97 21.55
C ALA A 264 3.85 5.48 21.34
N ALA A 265 2.98 6.07 20.52
CA ALA A 265 2.98 7.50 20.20
C ALA A 265 2.38 8.38 21.32
N THR A 266 1.37 7.91 22.04
CA THR A 266 0.55 8.76 22.95
C THR A 266 0.70 8.42 24.43
N LYS A 267 1.19 7.22 24.76
CA LYS A 267 1.20 6.66 26.12
C LYS A 267 -0.18 6.59 26.79
N ASN A 268 -1.25 6.50 25.99
CA ASN A 268 -2.62 6.39 26.50
C ASN A 268 -2.88 5.00 27.12
N GLU A 269 -3.04 4.94 28.45
CA GLU A 269 -3.20 3.67 29.17
C GLU A 269 -4.51 2.92 28.87
N GLU A 270 -5.56 3.59 28.40
CA GLU A 270 -6.78 2.89 27.96
C GLU A 270 -6.51 2.09 26.68
N ILE A 271 -5.77 2.67 25.73
CA ILE A 271 -5.34 1.97 24.52
C ILE A 271 -4.51 0.73 24.87
N ARG A 272 -3.61 0.81 25.87
CA ARG A 272 -2.88 -0.35 26.37
C ARG A 272 -3.81 -1.44 26.90
N ARG A 273 -4.83 -1.06 27.69
CA ARG A 273 -5.82 -2.00 28.23
C ARG A 273 -6.59 -2.71 27.12
N LYS A 274 -7.00 -1.98 26.09
CA LYS A 274 -7.69 -2.54 24.91
C LYS A 274 -6.80 -3.52 24.16
N ALA A 275 -5.51 -3.20 23.98
CA ALA A 275 -4.55 -4.11 23.36
C ALA A 275 -4.37 -5.41 24.16
N ASP A 276 -4.20 -5.31 25.47
CA ASP A 276 -4.10 -6.50 26.35
C ASP A 276 -5.38 -7.34 26.29
N TYR A 277 -6.56 -6.71 26.35
CA TYR A 277 -7.86 -7.40 26.23
C TYR A 277 -8.00 -8.17 24.91
N MET A 278 -7.68 -7.52 23.79
CA MET A 278 -7.70 -8.13 22.46
C MET A 278 -6.77 -9.35 22.40
N LEU A 279 -5.54 -9.23 22.93
CA LEU A 279 -4.56 -10.32 22.93
C LEU A 279 -5.00 -11.49 23.79
N GLN A 280 -5.50 -11.26 25.00
CA GLN A 280 -5.99 -12.36 25.85
C GLN A 280 -7.17 -13.07 25.20
N SER A 281 -8.11 -12.32 24.61
CA SER A 281 -9.27 -12.89 23.92
C SER A 281 -8.88 -13.68 22.66
N LEU A 282 -7.94 -13.17 21.86
CA LEU A 282 -7.43 -13.88 20.69
C LEU A 282 -6.60 -15.10 21.08
N LYS A 283 -5.92 -15.07 22.23
CA LYS A 283 -5.21 -16.23 22.78
C LYS A 283 -6.21 -17.33 23.13
N GLU A 284 -7.32 -17.00 23.78
CA GLU A 284 -8.41 -17.95 24.05
C GLU A 284 -8.95 -18.55 22.74
N CYS A 285 -9.12 -17.73 21.70
CA CYS A 285 -9.53 -18.22 20.38
C CYS A 285 -8.48 -19.16 19.76
N GLN A 286 -7.19 -18.80 19.80
CA GLN A 286 -6.09 -19.63 19.27
C GLN A 286 -6.00 -20.98 19.99
N ASP A 287 -6.21 -21.00 21.31
CA ASP A 287 -6.25 -22.24 22.08
C ASP A 287 -7.49 -23.08 21.70
N ALA A 288 -8.66 -22.46 21.52
CA ALA A 288 -9.90 -23.13 21.13
C ALA A 288 -9.85 -23.70 19.70
N PHE A 289 -9.11 -23.07 18.78
CA PHE A 289 -8.91 -23.58 17.42
C PHE A 289 -8.27 -24.97 17.37
N ALA A 290 -7.53 -25.38 18.41
CA ALA A 290 -6.95 -26.73 18.50
C ALA A 290 -8.02 -27.84 18.55
N ASP A 291 -9.24 -27.52 18.99
CA ASP A 291 -10.37 -28.45 19.07
C ASP A 291 -11.32 -28.36 17.86
N VAL A 292 -11.08 -27.43 16.92
CA VAL A 292 -11.89 -27.27 15.70
C VAL A 292 -11.47 -28.29 14.64
N GLU A 293 -12.44 -29.07 14.15
CA GLU A 293 -12.18 -30.08 13.11
C GLU A 293 -11.57 -29.43 11.84
N GLY A 294 -10.44 -29.99 11.39
CA GLY A 294 -9.71 -29.50 10.20
C GLY A 294 -8.71 -28.37 10.48
N CYS A 295 -8.64 -27.85 11.70
CA CYS A 295 -7.62 -26.88 12.13
C CYS A 295 -6.44 -27.57 12.83
N HIS A 296 -5.24 -27.06 12.62
CA HIS A 296 -3.99 -27.56 13.18
C HIS A 296 -3.45 -26.62 14.26
N GLU A 297 -2.58 -27.16 15.11
CA GLU A 297 -1.99 -26.43 16.24
C GLU A 297 -1.33 -25.11 15.80
N GLY A 298 -1.62 -24.05 16.57
CA GLY A 298 -1.05 -22.72 16.38
C GLY A 298 -1.80 -21.83 15.40
N PHE A 299 -2.78 -22.36 14.67
CA PHE A 299 -3.63 -21.59 13.77
C PHE A 299 -4.45 -20.53 14.51
N LEU A 300 -4.54 -19.33 13.92
CA LEU A 300 -5.38 -18.23 14.39
C LEU A 300 -5.89 -17.43 13.19
N SER A 301 -7.20 -17.44 12.98
CA SER A 301 -7.88 -16.62 11.97
C SER A 301 -9.36 -16.45 12.36
N ALA A 302 -10.09 -15.62 11.62
CA ALA A 302 -11.53 -15.45 11.75
C ALA A 302 -12.34 -16.43 10.86
N TYR A 303 -11.68 -17.45 10.32
CA TYR A 303 -12.22 -18.56 9.53
C TYR A 303 -11.33 -19.80 9.70
N THR A 304 -11.81 -20.98 9.29
CA THR A 304 -11.05 -22.25 9.35
C THR A 304 -10.00 -22.36 8.22
N GLU A 305 -9.19 -23.42 8.22
CA GLU A 305 -8.12 -23.62 7.23
C GLU A 305 -8.59 -23.84 5.78
N GLU A 306 -9.91 -23.95 5.52
CA GLU A 306 -10.48 -24.31 4.21
C GLU A 306 -9.97 -23.44 3.05
N GLN A 307 -9.85 -22.12 3.25
CA GLN A 307 -9.36 -21.22 2.19
C GLN A 307 -7.91 -21.52 1.80
N PHE A 308 -7.10 -21.98 2.75
CA PHE A 308 -5.71 -22.37 2.48
C PHE A 308 -5.67 -23.70 1.70
N ASP A 309 -6.56 -24.65 2.03
CA ASP A 309 -6.69 -25.91 1.28
C ASP A 309 -7.11 -25.67 -0.18
N LEU A 310 -7.99 -24.69 -0.40
CA LEU A 310 -8.44 -24.27 -1.72
C LEU A 310 -7.36 -23.49 -2.49
N LEU A 311 -6.59 -22.64 -1.81
CA LEU A 311 -5.47 -21.93 -2.44
C LEU A 311 -4.41 -22.90 -2.97
N GLU A 312 -4.11 -23.96 -2.23
CA GLU A 312 -3.20 -25.03 -2.68
C GLU A 312 -3.73 -25.81 -3.88
N LYS A 313 -5.03 -25.74 -4.15
CA LYS A 313 -5.69 -26.26 -5.37
C LYS A 313 -5.85 -25.19 -6.45
N PHE A 314 -5.25 -24.02 -6.26
CA PHE A 314 -5.28 -22.88 -7.17
C PHE A 314 -6.68 -22.30 -7.40
N THR A 315 -7.58 -22.43 -6.42
CA THR A 315 -8.91 -21.81 -6.47
C THR A 315 -8.76 -20.28 -6.65
N PRO A 316 -9.35 -19.69 -7.69
CA PRO A 316 -9.22 -18.26 -7.94
C PRO A 316 -10.20 -17.44 -7.09
N TYR A 317 -9.92 -16.15 -6.96
CA TYR A 317 -10.90 -15.20 -6.44
C TYR A 317 -12.08 -15.06 -7.42
N PRO A 318 -13.35 -14.89 -6.95
CA PRO A 318 -13.76 -14.62 -5.56
C PRO A 318 -14.10 -15.85 -4.71
N GLU A 319 -13.89 -17.09 -5.20
CA GLU A 319 -14.25 -18.30 -4.45
C GLU A 319 -13.48 -18.41 -3.12
N ILE A 320 -12.25 -17.89 -3.09
CA ILE A 320 -11.48 -17.56 -1.89
C ILE A 320 -10.94 -16.13 -1.97
N TRP A 321 -10.56 -15.55 -0.83
CA TRP A 321 -10.04 -14.18 -0.80
C TRP A 321 -8.81 -14.06 0.11
N ALA A 322 -7.65 -13.99 -0.53
CA ALA A 322 -6.35 -13.62 0.06
C ALA A 322 -6.10 -14.18 1.49
N PRO A 323 -6.14 -15.51 1.71
CA PRO A 323 -6.08 -16.06 3.07
C PRO A 323 -4.78 -15.73 3.81
N TYR A 324 -3.66 -15.66 3.10
CA TYR A 324 -2.38 -15.26 3.69
C TYR A 324 -2.28 -13.74 3.93
N TYR A 325 -3.05 -12.89 3.22
CA TYR A 325 -3.12 -11.46 3.54
C TYR A 325 -3.76 -11.23 4.90
N THR A 326 -4.89 -11.88 5.18
CA THR A 326 -5.57 -11.79 6.48
C THR A 326 -4.64 -12.29 7.58
N LEU A 327 -4.01 -13.44 7.36
CA LEU A 327 -3.05 -14.02 8.31
C LEU A 327 -1.87 -13.08 8.58
N HIS A 328 -1.38 -12.40 7.55
CA HIS A 328 -0.34 -11.39 7.69
C HIS A 328 -0.77 -10.24 8.60
N LYS A 329 -2.00 -9.71 8.46
CA LYS A 329 -2.46 -8.62 9.35
C LYS A 329 -2.51 -9.04 10.80
N ILE A 330 -2.97 -10.27 11.07
CA ILE A 330 -3.00 -10.84 12.42
C ILE A 330 -1.57 -11.00 12.95
N LEU A 331 -0.68 -11.61 12.17
CA LEU A 331 0.71 -11.85 12.58
C LEU A 331 1.48 -10.54 12.81
N ALA A 332 1.31 -9.56 11.92
CA ALA A 332 1.89 -8.23 12.06
C ALA A 332 1.38 -7.53 13.32
N GLY A 333 0.06 -7.54 13.58
CA GLY A 333 -0.53 -6.97 14.79
C GLY A 333 0.01 -7.60 16.08
N LEU A 334 0.19 -8.92 16.10
CA LEU A 334 0.81 -9.62 17.25
C LEU A 334 2.28 -9.19 17.45
N ILE A 335 3.06 -9.10 16.38
CA ILE A 335 4.46 -8.65 16.43
C ILE A 335 4.53 -7.18 16.89
N ASP A 336 3.68 -6.31 16.36
CA ASP A 336 3.62 -4.91 16.73
C ASP A 336 3.27 -4.74 18.22
N CYS A 337 2.32 -5.52 18.74
CA CYS A 337 2.04 -5.52 20.18
C CYS A 337 3.26 -5.93 21.01
N TYR A 338 4.05 -6.90 20.56
CA TYR A 338 5.29 -7.23 21.27
C TYR A 338 6.33 -6.10 21.20
N GLU A 339 6.62 -5.59 20.00
CA GLU A 339 7.69 -4.63 19.79
C GLU A 339 7.39 -3.25 20.39
N GLN A 340 6.12 -2.83 20.40
CA GLN A 340 5.73 -1.47 20.77
C GLN A 340 5.23 -1.36 22.22
N ILE A 341 4.57 -2.40 22.74
CA ILE A 341 3.94 -2.37 24.08
C ILE A 341 4.47 -3.46 25.03
N HIS A 342 5.37 -4.33 24.54
CA HIS A 342 6.08 -5.36 25.31
C HIS A 342 5.14 -6.37 25.98
N LEU A 343 4.14 -6.85 25.24
CA LEU A 343 3.24 -7.92 25.68
C LEU A 343 3.75 -9.27 25.15
N ASP A 344 4.45 -10.03 26.00
CA ASP A 344 5.06 -11.33 25.65
C ASP A 344 4.05 -12.36 25.14
N THR A 345 2.78 -12.29 25.60
CA THR A 345 1.68 -13.12 25.10
C THR A 345 1.56 -13.02 23.58
N ALA A 346 1.71 -11.81 23.02
CA ALA A 346 1.60 -11.59 21.59
C ALA A 346 2.71 -12.31 20.81
N LEU A 347 3.95 -12.25 21.30
CA LEU A 347 5.08 -12.95 20.68
C LEU A 347 4.90 -14.47 20.71
N HIS A 348 4.40 -15.02 21.82
CA HIS A 348 4.15 -16.45 21.92
C HIS A 348 3.07 -16.92 20.93
N MET A 349 1.99 -16.14 20.76
CA MET A 349 0.96 -16.42 19.77
C MET A 349 1.50 -16.33 18.34
N ALA A 350 2.33 -15.32 18.07
CA ALA A 350 3.00 -15.14 16.78
C ALA A 350 3.95 -16.31 16.46
N GLU A 351 4.69 -16.82 17.45
CA GLU A 351 5.54 -18.02 17.30
C GLU A 351 4.73 -19.24 16.86
N LYS A 352 3.62 -19.51 17.54
CA LYS A 352 2.72 -20.62 17.19
C LYS A 352 2.15 -20.48 15.77
N LEU A 353 1.76 -19.26 15.39
CA LEU A 353 1.26 -18.98 14.04
C LEU A 353 2.37 -19.15 12.98
N GLY A 354 3.58 -18.69 13.27
CA GLY A 354 4.75 -18.89 12.40
C GLY A 354 5.10 -20.37 12.22
N ASP A 355 4.99 -21.16 13.29
CA ASP A 355 5.18 -22.62 13.25
C ASP A 355 4.12 -23.30 12.38
N TRP A 356 2.85 -22.89 12.52
CA TRP A 356 1.76 -23.36 11.66
C TRP A 356 2.04 -23.08 10.18
N VAL A 357 2.46 -21.84 9.85
CA VAL A 357 2.79 -21.46 8.46
C VAL A 357 3.93 -22.32 7.91
N TYR A 358 5.01 -22.51 8.69
CA TYR A 358 6.13 -23.36 8.29
C TYR A 358 5.68 -24.79 8.02
N ASN A 359 4.97 -25.41 8.96
CA ASN A 359 4.52 -26.80 8.84
C ASN A 359 3.61 -27.00 7.62
N ARG A 360 2.77 -26.01 7.32
CA ARG A 360 1.85 -26.07 6.18
C ARG A 360 2.53 -25.85 4.84
N LEU A 361 3.40 -24.86 4.71
CA LEU A 361 4.02 -24.52 3.41
C LEU A 361 5.23 -25.39 3.07
N SER A 362 5.97 -25.89 4.07
CA SER A 362 7.18 -26.69 3.84
C SER A 362 6.92 -28.05 3.18
N ARG A 363 5.68 -28.54 3.20
CA ARG A 363 5.26 -29.77 2.48
C ARG A 363 4.97 -29.56 0.98
N LEU A 364 4.90 -28.31 0.51
CA LEU A 364 4.56 -27.99 -0.88
C LEU A 364 5.82 -27.91 -1.73
N ASP A 365 5.71 -28.37 -2.99
CA ASP A 365 6.80 -28.20 -3.94
C ASP A 365 6.93 -26.75 -4.43
N ASN A 366 8.10 -26.43 -4.99
CA ASN A 366 8.43 -25.09 -5.47
C ASN A 366 7.43 -24.59 -6.52
N LYS A 367 7.06 -25.45 -7.47
CA LYS A 367 6.12 -25.12 -8.55
C LYS A 367 4.75 -24.69 -8.02
N THR A 368 4.24 -25.41 -7.02
CA THR A 368 2.97 -25.12 -6.35
C THR A 368 3.03 -23.77 -5.64
N LEU A 369 4.07 -23.52 -4.85
CA LEU A 369 4.28 -22.24 -4.16
C LEU A 369 4.32 -21.06 -5.14
N LYS A 370 5.17 -21.17 -6.18
CA LYS A 370 5.29 -20.10 -7.21
C LYS A 370 3.97 -19.85 -7.93
N LYS A 371 3.21 -20.91 -8.22
CA LYS A 371 1.89 -20.76 -8.82
C LYS A 371 0.92 -20.07 -7.87
N MET A 372 0.83 -20.47 -6.60
CA MET A 372 -0.05 -19.84 -5.61
C MET A 372 0.16 -18.32 -5.55
N TRP A 373 1.41 -17.87 -5.41
CA TRP A 373 1.76 -16.45 -5.27
C TRP A 373 1.56 -15.61 -6.54
N SER A 374 1.42 -16.27 -7.69
CA SER A 374 1.15 -15.61 -8.97
C SER A 374 -0.33 -15.34 -9.23
N ILE A 375 -1.23 -15.97 -8.47
CA ILE A 375 -2.69 -15.86 -8.63
C ILE A 375 -3.15 -14.49 -8.16
N TYR A 376 -3.97 -13.84 -8.99
CA TYR A 376 -4.56 -12.54 -8.68
C TYR A 376 -5.49 -12.61 -7.46
N ILE A 377 -5.24 -11.76 -6.46
CA ILE A 377 -5.97 -11.62 -5.19
C ILE A 377 -5.97 -12.88 -4.31
N ALA A 378 -6.41 -14.04 -4.79
CA ALA A 378 -6.40 -15.27 -4.00
C ALA A 378 -4.97 -15.66 -3.53
N GLY A 379 -3.96 -15.39 -4.37
CA GLY A 379 -2.56 -15.60 -4.04
C GLY A 379 -1.90 -14.46 -3.25
N GLU A 380 -2.65 -13.42 -2.89
CA GLU A 380 -2.11 -12.32 -2.10
C GLU A 380 -1.80 -12.77 -0.67
N PHE A 381 -0.58 -12.46 -0.24
CA PHE A 381 -0.07 -12.80 1.09
C PHE A 381 0.39 -11.58 1.89
N GLY A 382 0.15 -10.37 1.39
CA GLY A 382 0.67 -9.14 1.98
C GLY A 382 2.18 -9.26 2.30
N GLY A 383 2.55 -8.95 3.54
CA GLY A 383 3.92 -9.02 4.06
C GLY A 383 4.19 -10.28 4.90
N MET A 384 3.62 -11.44 4.58
CA MET A 384 3.94 -12.68 5.34
C MET A 384 5.44 -12.96 5.42
N ASN A 385 6.19 -12.69 4.34
CA ASN A 385 7.65 -12.78 4.34
C ASN A 385 8.32 -11.77 5.27
N GLU A 386 7.78 -10.54 5.39
CA GLU A 386 8.20 -9.52 6.35
C GLU A 386 8.03 -10.02 7.78
N SER A 387 6.82 -10.43 8.15
CA SER A 387 6.48 -10.83 9.52
C SER A 387 7.23 -12.09 9.97
N LEU A 388 7.38 -13.10 9.10
CA LEU A 388 8.12 -14.31 9.43
C LEU A 388 9.64 -14.07 9.55
N ALA A 389 10.21 -13.23 8.70
CA ALA A 389 11.61 -12.83 8.83
C ALA A 389 11.84 -12.00 10.10
N GLN A 390 10.90 -11.12 10.47
CA GLN A 390 10.96 -10.37 11.73
C GLN A 390 10.85 -11.33 12.94
N LEU A 391 9.95 -12.30 12.89
CA LEU A 391 9.83 -13.32 13.95
C LEU A 391 11.12 -14.13 14.13
N TYR A 392 11.78 -14.50 13.03
CA TYR A 392 13.13 -15.09 13.08
C TYR A 392 14.15 -14.15 13.74
N LEU A 393 14.15 -12.86 13.41
CA LEU A 393 15.07 -11.89 14.03
C LEU A 393 14.83 -11.75 15.55
N LEU A 394 13.58 -11.89 15.99
CA LEU A 394 13.20 -11.81 17.40
C LEU A 394 13.53 -13.10 18.19
N ARG A 395 13.43 -14.29 17.57
CA ARG A 395 13.49 -15.59 18.26
C ARG A 395 14.67 -16.48 17.88
N GLY A 396 15.25 -16.28 16.70
CA GLY A 396 16.33 -17.10 16.14
C GLY A 396 15.88 -18.48 15.63
N LYS A 397 14.57 -18.75 15.52
CA LYS A 397 14.04 -20.04 15.05
C LYS A 397 14.11 -20.15 13.53
N LYS A 398 14.97 -21.04 13.02
CA LYS A 398 15.33 -21.11 11.59
C LYS A 398 14.13 -21.43 10.69
N GLU A 399 13.18 -22.20 11.19
CA GLU A 399 11.94 -22.58 10.53
C GLU A 399 11.13 -21.34 10.10
N HIS A 400 11.13 -20.26 10.89
CA HIS A 400 10.46 -19.01 10.51
C HIS A 400 11.17 -18.30 9.36
N LEU A 401 12.50 -18.33 9.32
CA LEU A 401 13.26 -17.80 8.18
C LEU A 401 13.07 -18.66 6.92
N GLU A 402 13.02 -19.98 7.07
CA GLU A 402 12.69 -20.89 5.97
C GLU A 402 11.28 -20.62 5.44
N ALA A 403 10.29 -20.49 6.31
CA ALA A 403 8.92 -20.14 5.96
C ALA A 403 8.85 -18.79 5.22
N ALA A 404 9.57 -17.77 5.68
CA ALA A 404 9.60 -16.45 5.03
C ALA A 404 10.05 -16.55 3.55
N LYS A 405 11.03 -17.43 3.25
CA LYS A 405 11.54 -17.65 1.88
C LYS A 405 10.57 -18.43 0.99
N LEU A 406 9.63 -19.19 1.56
CA LEU A 406 8.62 -19.92 0.77
C LEU A 406 7.63 -18.97 0.06
N PHE A 407 7.59 -17.69 0.46
CA PHE A 407 6.79 -16.64 -0.16
C PHE A 407 7.50 -15.88 -1.30
N ASP A 408 8.71 -16.29 -1.69
CA ASP A 408 9.39 -15.66 -2.83
C ASP A 408 8.53 -15.77 -4.10
N ASN A 409 8.16 -14.62 -4.67
CA ASN A 409 7.28 -14.54 -5.84
C ASN A 409 8.06 -14.15 -7.09
N ASP A 410 8.35 -15.10 -7.97
CA ASP A 410 9.17 -14.86 -9.17
C ASP A 410 8.53 -13.86 -10.13
N LYS A 411 7.20 -13.79 -10.18
CA LYS A 411 6.47 -12.82 -11.02
C LYS A 411 6.91 -11.38 -10.73
N LEU A 412 7.21 -11.09 -9.47
CA LEU A 412 7.71 -9.81 -9.01
C LEU A 412 9.24 -9.79 -8.91
N PHE A 413 9.84 -10.74 -8.21
CA PHE A 413 11.26 -10.69 -7.85
C PHE A 413 12.19 -10.96 -9.03
N TYR A 414 11.83 -11.80 -9.99
CA TYR A 414 12.72 -12.12 -11.10
C TYR A 414 13.03 -10.90 -12.00
N PRO A 415 12.05 -10.10 -12.44
CA PRO A 415 12.33 -8.83 -13.12
C PRO A 415 13.17 -7.86 -12.28
N MET A 416 12.86 -7.72 -10.99
CA MET A 416 13.57 -6.80 -10.11
C MET A 416 15.05 -7.19 -9.91
N LYS A 417 15.36 -8.50 -9.81
CA LYS A 417 16.75 -9.01 -9.77
C LYS A 417 17.55 -8.64 -11.01
N ARG A 418 16.86 -8.43 -12.13
CA ARG A 418 17.44 -8.11 -13.43
C ARG A 418 17.41 -6.62 -13.75
N ASN A 419 16.92 -5.78 -12.84
CA ASN A 419 16.70 -4.36 -13.05
C ASN A 419 15.83 -4.09 -14.29
N ILE A 420 14.73 -4.84 -14.43
CA ILE A 420 13.74 -4.63 -15.49
C ILE A 420 12.39 -4.30 -14.87
N ASP A 421 11.83 -3.15 -15.26
CA ASP A 421 10.47 -2.74 -14.91
C ASP A 421 9.46 -3.58 -15.72
N ALA A 422 8.83 -4.53 -15.03
CA ALA A 422 7.76 -5.36 -15.56
C ALA A 422 6.52 -5.35 -14.67
N ILE A 423 6.35 -4.31 -13.83
CA ILE A 423 5.27 -4.27 -12.82
C ILE A 423 3.92 -3.82 -13.40
N GLY A 424 3.91 -3.31 -14.65
CA GLY A 424 2.66 -2.91 -15.30
C GLY A 424 1.66 -4.07 -15.41
N GLY A 425 0.45 -3.86 -14.92
CA GLY A 425 -0.61 -4.88 -14.82
C GLY A 425 -0.57 -5.70 -13.52
N MET A 426 0.34 -5.41 -12.59
CA MET A 426 0.34 -5.97 -11.24
C MET A 426 -0.49 -5.11 -10.28
N HIS A 427 -1.16 -5.73 -9.32
CA HIS A 427 -1.87 -5.01 -8.27
C HIS A 427 -0.86 -4.37 -7.33
N ALA A 428 -0.95 -3.06 -7.12
CA ALA A 428 0.08 -2.30 -6.41
C ALA A 428 0.24 -2.78 -4.97
N ASN A 429 -0.83 -2.67 -4.17
CA ASN A 429 -0.77 -3.02 -2.76
C ASN A 429 -0.58 -4.52 -2.47
N GLN A 430 -0.96 -5.42 -3.39
CA GLN A 430 -0.61 -6.85 -3.29
C GLN A 430 0.91 -7.08 -3.30
N HIS A 431 1.68 -6.26 -4.05
CA HIS A 431 3.10 -6.51 -4.32
C HIS A 431 4.07 -5.65 -3.49
N ILE A 432 3.71 -4.41 -3.13
CA ILE A 432 4.60 -3.54 -2.33
C ILE A 432 5.01 -4.19 -0.98
N PRO A 433 4.10 -4.80 -0.18
CA PRO A 433 4.49 -5.47 1.07
C PRO A 433 5.49 -6.62 0.88
N GLN A 434 5.44 -7.32 -0.26
CA GLN A 434 6.39 -8.39 -0.58
C GLN A 434 7.82 -7.84 -0.68
N ILE A 435 7.96 -6.60 -1.18
CA ILE A 435 9.23 -5.88 -1.30
C ILE A 435 9.76 -5.42 0.07
N ILE A 436 8.87 -5.01 0.98
CA ILE A 436 9.24 -4.74 2.38
C ILE A 436 9.77 -6.05 3.02
N GLY A 437 9.10 -7.17 2.76
CA GLY A 437 9.58 -8.47 3.20
C GLY A 437 10.92 -8.88 2.59
N ALA A 438 11.24 -8.46 1.35
CA ALA A 438 12.58 -8.61 0.80
C ALA A 438 13.63 -7.85 1.64
N MET A 439 13.35 -6.60 2.06
CA MET A 439 14.25 -5.88 2.97
C MET A 439 14.47 -6.63 4.30
N LYS A 440 13.44 -7.27 4.86
CA LYS A 440 13.57 -8.07 6.08
C LYS A 440 14.31 -9.38 5.87
N LEU A 441 14.10 -10.05 4.74
CA LEU A 441 14.90 -11.21 4.34
C LEU A 441 16.37 -10.84 4.15
N PHE A 442 16.67 -9.66 3.57
CA PHE A 442 18.03 -9.14 3.51
C PHE A 442 18.61 -8.94 4.91
N GLU A 443 17.87 -8.33 5.84
CA GLU A 443 18.34 -8.13 7.22
C GLU A 443 18.69 -9.46 7.91
N ALA A 444 17.84 -10.48 7.73
CA ALA A 444 17.98 -11.81 8.33
C ALA A 444 19.06 -12.69 7.68
N THR A 445 19.28 -12.57 6.37
CA THR A 445 20.17 -13.46 5.60
C THR A 445 21.48 -12.82 5.16
N LYS A 446 21.52 -11.49 5.11
CA LYS A 446 22.54 -10.67 4.43
C LYS A 446 22.66 -10.92 2.92
N ASP A 447 21.69 -11.61 2.30
CA ASP A 447 21.65 -11.78 0.84
C ASP A 447 21.23 -10.47 0.16
N LYS A 448 22.21 -9.80 -0.44
CA LYS A 448 22.04 -8.51 -1.12
C LYS A 448 21.10 -8.55 -2.31
N THR A 449 20.77 -9.73 -2.83
CA THR A 449 19.77 -9.86 -3.89
C THR A 449 18.45 -9.24 -3.46
N TYR A 450 18.03 -9.48 -2.21
CA TYR A 450 16.78 -8.91 -1.68
C TYR A 450 16.86 -7.38 -1.49
N TYR A 451 18.00 -6.85 -1.05
CA TYR A 451 18.20 -5.40 -0.98
C TYR A 451 18.13 -4.76 -2.37
N ARG A 452 18.77 -5.36 -3.39
CA ARG A 452 18.74 -4.85 -4.78
C ARG A 452 17.34 -4.87 -5.36
N ILE A 453 16.57 -5.95 -5.12
CA ILE A 453 15.15 -6.03 -5.48
C ILE A 453 14.40 -4.83 -4.90
N ALA A 454 14.55 -4.60 -3.60
CA ALA A 454 13.82 -3.54 -2.91
C ALA A 454 14.21 -2.14 -3.35
N LYS A 455 15.52 -1.89 -3.51
CA LYS A 455 16.03 -0.62 -4.02
C LYS A 455 15.53 -0.33 -5.43
N TYR A 456 15.67 -1.30 -6.35
CA TYR A 456 15.24 -1.12 -7.73
C TYR A 456 13.72 -0.91 -7.83
N PHE A 457 12.92 -1.66 -7.07
CA PHE A 457 11.47 -1.47 -7.01
C PHE A 457 11.10 -0.05 -6.55
N TRP A 458 11.76 0.46 -5.50
CA TRP A 458 11.54 1.82 -5.04
C TRP A 458 11.87 2.84 -6.14
N GLU A 459 13.04 2.70 -6.77
CA GLU A 459 13.51 3.60 -7.85
C GLU A 459 12.52 3.67 -9.01
N ILE A 460 12.01 2.54 -9.50
CA ILE A 460 11.06 2.53 -10.62
C ILE A 460 9.71 3.12 -10.20
N VAL A 461 9.19 2.78 -9.02
CA VAL A 461 7.87 3.25 -8.58
C VAL A 461 7.88 4.76 -8.40
N THR A 462 8.83 5.30 -7.63
CA THR A 462 8.93 6.74 -7.39
C THR A 462 9.34 7.52 -8.63
N GLY A 463 10.04 6.87 -9.58
CA GLY A 463 10.52 7.51 -10.80
C GLY A 463 9.53 7.53 -11.96
N ALA A 464 8.58 6.58 -12.02
CA ALA A 464 7.75 6.40 -13.22
C ALA A 464 6.28 6.00 -12.97
N HIS A 465 5.89 5.65 -11.74
CA HIS A 465 4.54 5.12 -11.44
C HIS A 465 3.75 5.94 -10.41
N CYS A 466 4.34 7.01 -9.87
CA CYS A 466 3.70 7.88 -8.90
C CYS A 466 3.01 9.09 -9.56
N TYR A 467 1.85 9.45 -9.01
CA TYR A 467 1.22 10.75 -9.23
C TYR A 467 1.95 11.83 -8.42
N THR A 468 1.70 13.10 -8.72
CA THR A 468 2.36 14.26 -8.07
C THR A 468 2.21 14.29 -6.55
N ILE A 469 1.18 13.63 -6.00
CA ILE A 469 0.94 13.51 -4.54
C ILE A 469 1.80 12.41 -3.88
N GLY A 470 2.59 11.65 -4.65
CA GLY A 470 3.45 10.56 -4.20
C GLY A 470 2.79 9.16 -4.18
N GLY A 471 1.45 9.09 -4.25
CA GLY A 471 0.70 7.84 -4.40
C GLY A 471 0.82 7.23 -5.79
N CYS A 472 0.49 5.93 -5.91
CA CYS A 472 0.60 5.18 -7.17
C CYS A 472 -0.59 4.25 -7.39
N GLY A 473 -0.76 3.83 -8.65
CA GLY A 473 -1.81 2.91 -9.10
C GLY A 473 -3.13 3.58 -9.47
N GLU A 474 -3.86 2.95 -10.39
CA GLU A 474 -5.23 3.33 -10.78
C GLU A 474 -6.08 2.06 -10.77
N THR A 475 -7.23 2.11 -10.10
CA THR A 475 -8.06 0.93 -9.81
C THR A 475 -7.22 -0.19 -9.18
N GLU A 476 -6.37 0.16 -8.21
CA GLU A 476 -5.41 -0.72 -7.50
C GLU A 476 -4.25 -1.27 -8.34
N MET A 477 -4.19 -0.94 -9.63
CA MET A 477 -3.23 -1.54 -10.56
C MET A 477 -2.08 -0.59 -10.87
N PHE A 478 -0.85 -1.11 -10.86
CA PHE A 478 0.23 -0.49 -11.61
C PHE A 478 -0.09 -0.57 -13.11
N HIS A 479 0.21 0.51 -13.82
CA HIS A 479 0.14 0.57 -15.27
C HIS A 479 1.55 0.57 -15.86
N GLN A 480 1.69 0.72 -17.17
CA GLN A 480 3.02 0.86 -17.77
C GLN A 480 3.69 2.16 -17.28
N PRO A 481 5.03 2.19 -17.19
CA PRO A 481 5.75 3.35 -16.66
C PRO A 481 5.42 4.62 -17.45
N ASN A 482 5.38 5.75 -16.76
CA ASN A 482 5.13 7.09 -17.31
C ASN A 482 3.73 7.30 -17.90
N VAL A 483 2.75 6.45 -17.57
CA VAL A 483 1.33 6.66 -17.93
C VAL A 483 0.61 7.20 -16.71
N ILE A 484 0.57 8.53 -16.54
CA ILE A 484 0.06 9.17 -15.32
C ILE A 484 -1.11 10.10 -15.65
N GLY A 485 -0.93 11.05 -16.57
CA GLY A 485 -1.95 12.01 -16.95
C GLY A 485 -3.14 11.40 -17.68
N ALA A 486 -2.94 10.28 -18.38
CA ALA A 486 -4.02 9.51 -18.99
C ALA A 486 -4.90 8.74 -17.97
N LEU A 487 -4.44 8.59 -16.73
CA LEU A 487 -5.06 7.76 -15.68
C LEU A 487 -5.55 8.58 -14.48
N LEU A 488 -5.85 9.85 -14.69
CA LEU A 488 -6.49 10.70 -13.68
C LEU A 488 -7.99 10.36 -13.61
N SER A 489 -8.39 9.65 -12.55
CA SER A 489 -9.76 9.15 -12.34
C SER A 489 -10.20 9.34 -10.88
N ASP A 490 -11.40 8.86 -10.54
CA ASP A 490 -11.84 8.75 -9.14
C ASP A 490 -11.12 7.61 -8.38
N ASN A 491 -10.54 6.65 -9.11
CA ASN A 491 -9.92 5.45 -8.55
C ASN A 491 -8.39 5.54 -8.56
N THR A 492 -7.86 6.76 -8.56
CA THR A 492 -6.43 7.03 -8.56
C THR A 492 -5.85 6.85 -7.15
N ALA A 493 -4.62 6.36 -7.07
CA ALA A 493 -3.76 6.33 -5.89
C ALA A 493 -4.43 5.74 -4.64
N GLU A 494 -4.34 4.41 -4.49
CA GLU A 494 -4.77 3.72 -3.27
C GLU A 494 -3.92 4.13 -2.06
N SER A 495 -4.57 4.44 -0.92
CA SER A 495 -3.87 4.88 0.31
C SER A 495 -2.92 3.81 0.85
N CYS A 496 -3.30 2.53 0.82
CA CYS A 496 -2.44 1.43 1.31
C CYS A 496 -1.10 1.34 0.57
N ALA A 497 -1.11 1.59 -0.74
CA ALA A 497 0.11 1.56 -1.55
C ALA A 497 1.11 2.62 -1.08
N SER A 498 0.60 3.80 -0.70
CA SER A 498 1.41 4.89 -0.17
C SER A 498 1.95 4.57 1.22
N TYR A 499 1.12 4.03 2.12
CA TYR A 499 1.55 3.54 3.43
C TYR A 499 2.72 2.55 3.30
N ASN A 500 2.60 1.55 2.42
CA ASN A 500 3.63 0.54 2.24
C ASN A 500 4.89 1.09 1.54
N MET A 501 4.75 2.02 0.60
CA MET A 501 5.91 2.71 0.01
C MET A 501 6.67 3.56 1.03
N LEU A 502 5.98 4.20 1.98
CA LEU A 502 6.62 4.91 3.09
C LEU A 502 7.38 3.96 4.02
N LYS A 503 6.82 2.79 4.37
CA LYS A 503 7.54 1.73 5.10
C LYS A 503 8.82 1.32 4.37
N LEU A 504 8.73 1.02 3.07
CA LEU A 504 9.89 0.64 2.25
C LEU A 504 10.96 1.75 2.22
N THR A 505 10.53 2.99 2.03
CA THR A 505 11.41 4.17 2.01
C THR A 505 12.20 4.30 3.31
N ASN A 506 11.54 4.08 4.45
CA ASN A 506 12.18 4.15 5.77
C ASN A 506 13.19 3.01 6.00
N GLU A 507 12.91 1.80 5.49
CA GLU A 507 13.86 0.68 5.55
C GLU A 507 15.09 0.91 4.66
N LEU A 508 14.92 1.45 3.45
CA LEU A 508 16.04 1.75 2.55
C LEU A 508 16.95 2.86 3.11
N PHE A 509 16.35 3.90 3.68
CA PHE A 509 17.08 5.02 4.28
C PHE A 509 18.08 4.57 5.36
N GLN A 510 17.74 3.57 6.17
CA GLN A 510 18.63 3.05 7.21
C GLN A 510 19.97 2.51 6.64
N TYR A 511 20.01 2.06 5.39
CA TYR A 511 21.23 1.57 4.71
C TYR A 511 21.88 2.62 3.82
N GLU A 512 21.08 3.55 3.29
CA GLU A 512 21.52 4.65 2.43
C GLU A 512 20.85 5.96 2.86
N PRO A 513 21.38 6.64 3.90
CA PRO A 513 20.84 7.91 4.38
C PRO A 513 21.04 9.01 3.34
N HIS A 514 20.08 9.15 2.42
CA HIS A 514 20.12 10.10 1.32
C HIS A 514 18.80 10.89 1.28
N ALA A 515 18.89 12.21 1.09
CA ALA A 515 17.75 13.12 1.19
C ALA A 515 16.60 12.78 0.23
N ALA A 516 16.89 12.23 -0.94
CA ALA A 516 15.89 11.82 -1.94
C ALA A 516 14.83 10.85 -1.38
N TYR A 517 15.19 9.94 -0.46
CA TYR A 517 14.20 9.09 0.21
C TYR A 517 13.22 9.93 1.04
N MET A 518 13.73 10.94 1.73
CA MET A 518 12.94 11.81 2.60
C MET A 518 12.19 12.90 1.82
N ASP A 519 12.62 13.25 0.61
CA ASP A 519 11.83 14.07 -0.31
C ASP A 519 10.57 13.33 -0.77
N TYR A 520 10.70 12.05 -1.15
CA TYR A 520 9.55 11.20 -1.46
C TYR A 520 8.65 10.98 -0.22
N TYR A 521 9.27 10.75 0.95
CA TYR A 521 8.55 10.55 2.20
C TYR A 521 7.72 11.79 2.56
N GLU A 522 8.34 12.97 2.55
CA GLU A 522 7.68 14.25 2.82
C GLU A 522 6.53 14.49 1.84
N ARG A 523 6.77 14.32 0.54
CA ARG A 523 5.74 14.48 -0.50
C ARG A 523 4.52 13.61 -0.20
N THR A 524 4.73 12.32 0.00
CA THR A 524 3.65 11.34 0.12
C THR A 524 2.92 11.46 1.46
N MET A 525 3.66 11.66 2.55
CA MET A 525 3.08 11.84 3.88
C MET A 525 2.23 13.12 3.95
N GLN A 526 2.76 14.24 3.46
CA GLN A 526 2.08 15.54 3.52
C GLN A 526 0.86 15.61 2.61
N ASN A 527 0.95 15.05 1.40
CA ASN A 527 -0.04 15.30 0.35
C ASN A 527 -1.02 14.13 0.15
N HIS A 528 -0.65 12.91 0.53
CA HIS A 528 -1.53 11.76 0.39
C HIS A 528 -2.00 11.20 1.75
N ILE A 529 -1.08 10.87 2.67
CA ILE A 529 -1.45 10.24 3.95
C ILE A 529 -2.17 11.22 4.89
N LEU A 530 -1.66 12.44 5.07
CA LEU A 530 -2.35 13.43 5.90
C LEU A 530 -3.72 13.79 5.30
N SER A 531 -3.83 13.72 3.97
CA SER A 531 -5.05 14.02 3.21
C SER A 531 -6.09 12.91 3.22
N SER A 532 -5.76 11.70 3.70
CA SER A 532 -6.59 10.51 3.57
C SER A 532 -7.58 10.31 4.71
N GLY A 533 -7.41 10.99 5.84
CA GLY A 533 -8.31 10.89 7.00
C GLY A 533 -9.37 11.98 6.99
N GLU A 534 -10.59 11.65 7.40
CA GLU A 534 -11.66 12.65 7.55
C GLU A 534 -11.29 13.70 8.62
N GLN A 535 -11.71 14.95 8.42
CA GLN A 535 -11.48 16.01 9.42
C GLN A 535 -12.37 15.87 10.67
N ARG A 536 -13.30 14.91 10.68
CA ARG A 536 -14.11 14.51 11.84
C ARG A 536 -13.58 13.19 12.44
N PRO A 537 -13.75 12.95 13.74
CA PRO A 537 -13.28 11.72 14.40
C PRO A 537 -14.24 10.53 14.14
N THR A 538 -14.50 10.22 12.86
CA THR A 538 -15.36 9.10 12.44
C THR A 538 -14.58 7.79 12.25
N GLY A 539 -13.27 7.88 11.98
CA GLY A 539 -12.45 6.76 11.52
C GLY A 539 -12.46 6.57 10.01
N GLY A 540 -13.27 7.37 9.29
CA GLY A 540 -13.37 7.33 7.84
C GLY A 540 -12.04 7.65 7.16
N SER A 541 -11.67 6.85 6.17
CA SER A 541 -10.44 7.03 5.38
C SER A 541 -10.73 6.93 3.89
N THR A 542 -9.97 7.65 3.07
CA THR A 542 -10.06 7.53 1.61
C THR A 542 -9.45 6.20 1.16
N TYR A 543 -10.20 5.44 0.37
CA TYR A 543 -9.64 4.27 -0.32
C TYR A 543 -8.75 4.72 -1.48
N PHE A 544 -9.36 5.42 -2.45
CA PHE A 544 -8.69 6.11 -3.54
C PHE A 544 -8.66 7.61 -3.28
N MET A 545 -7.66 8.29 -3.82
CA MET A 545 -7.57 9.75 -3.85
C MET A 545 -7.90 10.25 -5.27
N PRO A 546 -9.13 10.76 -5.52
CA PRO A 546 -9.54 11.19 -6.86
C PRO A 546 -8.68 12.31 -7.43
N LEU A 547 -8.03 12.08 -8.57
CA LEU A 547 -7.19 13.09 -9.22
C LEU A 547 -7.76 13.62 -10.54
N ARG A 548 -8.96 13.19 -10.92
CA ARG A 548 -9.70 13.78 -12.04
C ARG A 548 -10.16 15.22 -11.73
N PRO A 549 -10.48 16.03 -12.75
CA PRO A 549 -11.13 17.32 -12.57
C PRO A 549 -12.44 17.21 -11.76
N GLY A 550 -12.59 18.06 -10.74
CA GLY A 550 -13.76 18.10 -9.87
C GLY A 550 -13.90 16.87 -8.97
N GLY A 551 -12.82 16.11 -8.76
CA GLY A 551 -12.80 14.95 -7.88
C GLY A 551 -13.19 15.30 -6.45
N ARG A 552 -13.73 14.33 -5.71
CA ARG A 552 -14.20 14.50 -4.32
C ARG A 552 -13.74 13.35 -3.46
N LYS A 553 -13.18 13.63 -2.29
CA LYS A 553 -12.81 12.57 -1.35
C LYS A 553 -14.08 11.89 -0.84
N HIS A 554 -14.02 10.57 -0.72
CA HIS A 554 -15.01 9.77 -0.01
C HIS A 554 -14.30 9.11 1.17
N PHE A 555 -14.83 9.30 2.37
CA PHE A 555 -14.29 8.72 3.60
C PHE A 555 -15.20 7.57 4.01
N ASP A 556 -14.66 6.36 3.93
CA ASP A 556 -15.40 5.14 4.21
C ASP A 556 -14.97 4.57 5.58
N ASP A 557 -15.96 4.13 6.35
CA ASP A 557 -15.80 3.38 7.60
C ASP A 557 -16.09 1.87 7.40
N GLU A 558 -16.41 1.45 6.18
CA GLU A 558 -16.38 0.06 5.78
C GLU A 558 -14.98 -0.52 6.07
N ASN A 559 -14.94 -1.70 6.69
CA ASN A 559 -13.74 -2.46 7.01
C ASN A 559 -13.01 -2.97 5.75
N SER A 560 -12.58 -2.06 4.88
CA SER A 560 -11.76 -2.30 3.71
C SER A 560 -10.28 -2.37 4.07
N CYS A 561 -9.41 -2.76 3.13
CA CYS A 561 -7.96 -2.74 3.37
C CYS A 561 -7.45 -1.32 3.72
N CYS A 562 -7.94 -0.29 3.02
CA CYS A 562 -7.55 1.11 3.25
C CYS A 562 -8.05 1.62 4.60
N HIS A 563 -9.25 1.23 5.04
CA HIS A 563 -9.72 1.52 6.38
C HIS A 563 -8.77 0.93 7.44
N GLY A 564 -8.41 -0.36 7.29
CA GLY A 564 -7.43 -1.01 8.15
C GLY A 564 -6.09 -0.25 8.25
N THR A 565 -5.49 0.13 7.13
CA THR A 565 -4.26 0.97 7.15
C THR A 565 -4.50 2.39 7.69
N GLY A 566 -5.70 2.94 7.48
CA GLY A 566 -6.14 4.24 8.00
C GLY A 566 -6.09 4.30 9.52
N LEU A 567 -6.48 3.22 10.20
CA LEU A 567 -6.36 3.07 11.65
C LEU A 567 -4.91 3.20 12.14
N GLU A 568 -3.93 2.80 11.32
CA GLU A 568 -2.51 2.82 11.68
C GLU A 568 -1.81 4.15 11.32
N ASN A 569 -2.13 4.71 10.14
CA ASN A 569 -1.41 5.80 9.48
C ASN A 569 -1.04 6.95 10.43
N HIS A 570 -2.03 7.42 11.20
CA HIS A 570 -1.93 8.67 11.96
C HIS A 570 -1.06 8.56 13.23
N PHE A 571 -0.66 7.34 13.61
CA PHE A 571 0.30 7.11 14.70
C PHE A 571 1.75 6.97 14.22
N ARG A 572 1.97 7.03 12.90
CA ARG A 572 3.29 6.79 12.28
C ARG A 572 3.99 8.04 11.77
N TYR A 573 3.41 9.23 11.94
CA TYR A 573 4.03 10.48 11.50
C TYR A 573 5.42 10.73 12.12
N GLY A 574 5.69 10.16 13.31
CA GLY A 574 6.99 10.24 13.97
C GLY A 574 8.09 9.35 13.39
N ASP A 575 7.73 8.31 12.61
CA ASP A 575 8.61 7.18 12.26
C ASP A 575 9.87 7.58 11.47
N ALA A 576 9.79 8.67 10.71
CA ALA A 576 10.86 9.12 9.83
C ALA A 576 11.29 10.57 10.09
N ILE A 577 10.77 11.24 11.14
CA ILE A 577 11.18 12.62 11.48
C ILE A 577 12.67 12.67 11.79
N TYR A 578 13.15 11.70 12.57
CA TYR A 578 14.54 11.60 12.97
C TYR A 578 15.09 10.18 12.75
N HIS A 579 16.39 10.09 12.48
CA HIS A 579 17.18 8.86 12.56
C HIS A 579 18.49 9.13 13.29
N HIS A 580 19.18 8.09 13.74
CA HIS A 580 20.48 8.26 14.37
C HIS A 580 21.51 7.22 13.95
N SER A 581 22.78 7.58 14.06
CA SER A 581 23.91 6.67 14.15
C SER A 581 24.57 6.82 15.53
N SER A 582 25.74 6.21 15.73
CA SER A 582 26.51 6.38 16.96
C SER A 582 26.97 7.84 17.19
N SER A 583 27.16 8.63 16.13
CA SER A 583 27.69 10.00 16.20
C SER A 583 26.82 11.08 15.56
N CYS A 584 25.77 10.72 14.80
CA CYS A 584 24.95 11.65 14.06
C CYS A 584 23.45 11.47 14.38
N VAL A 585 22.70 12.57 14.43
CA VAL A 585 21.24 12.58 14.37
C VAL A 585 20.82 13.23 13.06
N TYR A 586 20.04 12.52 12.25
CA TYR A 586 19.43 13.03 11.03
C TYR A 586 18.10 13.69 11.38
N VAL A 587 17.90 14.93 10.93
CA VAL A 587 16.62 15.66 10.95
C VAL A 587 16.07 15.64 9.53
N ASN A 588 15.11 14.75 9.31
CA ASN A 588 14.61 14.39 7.98
C ASN A 588 13.34 15.16 7.63
N LEU A 589 12.31 15.10 8.48
CA LEU A 589 11.01 15.70 8.21
C LEU A 589 10.79 16.92 9.09
N PHE A 590 10.25 17.97 8.50
CA PHE A 590 10.03 19.24 9.17
C PHE A 590 8.63 19.34 9.78
N VAL A 591 8.38 18.48 10.77
CA VAL A 591 7.12 18.41 11.53
C VAL A 591 7.37 18.85 12.97
N SER A 592 6.51 19.74 13.49
CA SER A 592 6.59 20.22 14.87
C SER A 592 6.54 19.05 15.87
N SER A 593 7.65 18.79 16.54
CA SER A 593 7.87 17.56 17.33
C SER A 593 8.92 17.75 18.41
N THR A 594 8.94 16.84 19.38
CA THR A 594 10.03 16.67 20.35
C THR A 594 10.57 15.25 20.27
N LEU A 595 11.89 15.12 20.08
CA LEU A 595 12.64 13.90 20.30
C LEU A 595 13.27 13.95 21.69
N THR A 596 13.11 12.88 22.47
CA THR A 596 13.82 12.69 23.75
C THR A 596 14.46 11.32 23.80
N LYS A 597 15.79 11.27 23.89
CA LYS A 597 16.57 10.04 24.06
C LYS A 597 17.72 10.25 25.02
N GLU A 598 17.77 9.45 26.08
CA GLU A 598 18.76 9.58 27.15
C GLU A 598 18.82 11.02 27.70
N ASN A 599 19.95 11.71 27.51
CA ASN A 599 20.15 13.09 27.95
C ASN A 599 19.95 14.13 26.83
N MET A 600 19.61 13.69 25.61
CA MET A 600 19.44 14.56 24.45
C MET A 600 17.96 14.83 24.19
N THR A 601 17.62 16.10 23.99
CA THR A 601 16.30 16.55 23.56
C THR A 601 16.43 17.44 22.33
N ILE A 602 15.63 17.18 21.31
CA ILE A 602 15.47 18.06 20.15
C ILE A 602 14.02 18.47 20.08
N THR A 603 13.73 19.77 20.21
CA THR A 603 12.40 20.32 19.95
C THR A 603 12.43 21.09 18.63
N GLN A 604 11.63 20.64 17.67
CA GLN A 604 11.44 21.26 16.38
C GLN A 604 10.09 21.98 16.32
N LYS A 605 10.09 23.20 15.79
CA LYS A 605 8.88 23.93 15.38
C LYS A 605 8.97 24.24 13.90
N ALA A 606 7.96 23.82 13.15
CA ALA A 606 7.74 24.12 11.76
C ALA A 606 6.43 24.92 11.62
N CYS A 607 6.44 25.96 10.80
CA CYS A 607 5.30 26.86 10.61
C CYS A 607 4.54 26.44 9.35
N GLU A 608 3.28 26.00 9.44
CA GLU A 608 2.58 25.47 8.25
C GLU A 608 2.26 26.55 7.19
N ASP A 609 2.04 27.80 7.58
CA ASP A 609 1.91 28.92 6.63
C ASP A 609 3.26 29.43 6.11
N GLN A 610 4.38 28.99 6.69
CA GLN A 610 5.74 29.31 6.24
C GLN A 610 6.60 28.04 6.33
N PRO A 611 6.34 27.01 5.49
CA PRO A 611 6.89 25.66 5.66
C PRO A 611 8.42 25.59 5.53
N GLY A 612 9.04 26.65 5.01
CA GLY A 612 10.49 26.81 4.96
C GLY A 612 11.15 27.25 6.27
N ASN A 613 10.38 27.74 7.25
CA ASN A 613 10.91 28.31 8.49
C ASN A 613 10.88 27.28 9.62
N ILE A 614 12.05 26.74 9.96
CA ILE A 614 12.23 25.68 10.94
C ILE A 614 13.10 26.19 12.09
N SER A 615 12.61 26.02 13.32
CA SER A 615 13.38 26.29 14.54
C SER A 615 13.63 24.99 15.29
N LEU A 616 14.89 24.70 15.60
CA LEU A 616 15.33 23.56 16.41
C LEU A 616 15.98 24.08 17.69
N SER A 617 15.55 23.56 18.82
CA SER A 617 16.25 23.71 20.10
C SER A 617 16.80 22.35 20.50
N VAL A 618 18.12 22.26 20.63
CA VAL A 618 18.83 21.03 20.98
C VAL A 618 19.45 21.19 22.35
N THR A 619 19.20 20.26 23.27
CA THR A 619 19.86 20.16 24.57
C THR A 619 20.51 18.79 24.74
N GLY A 620 21.71 18.73 25.35
CA GLY A 620 22.42 17.47 25.63
C GLY A 620 23.04 16.79 24.41
N GLY A 621 23.23 17.53 23.31
CA GLY A 621 23.77 17.03 22.04
C GLY A 621 25.27 17.26 21.82
N ASN A 622 26.00 17.77 22.82
CA ASN A 622 27.41 18.14 22.67
C ASN A 622 28.28 16.95 22.21
N GLY A 623 29.12 17.21 21.20
CA GLY A 623 29.98 16.20 20.57
C GLY A 623 29.28 15.32 19.53
N LYS A 624 27.98 15.55 19.27
CA LYS A 624 27.24 14.90 18.17
C LYS A 624 27.19 15.78 16.93
N GLU A 625 26.99 15.12 15.81
CA GLU A 625 26.62 15.77 14.55
C GLU A 625 25.10 15.79 14.40
N LEU A 626 24.57 16.88 13.86
CA LEU A 626 23.20 17.01 13.43
C LEU A 626 23.19 17.19 11.90
N ALA A 627 22.66 16.20 11.18
CA ALA A 627 22.50 16.24 9.74
C ALA A 627 21.08 16.73 9.42
N ILE A 628 20.95 17.98 8.94
CA ILE A 628 19.66 18.59 8.59
C ILE A 628 19.44 18.43 7.09
N ARG A 629 18.33 17.79 6.68
CA ARG A 629 18.01 17.65 5.25
C ARG A 629 17.88 19.02 4.59
N ILE A 630 18.40 19.18 3.37
CA ILE A 630 17.99 20.28 2.49
C ILE A 630 16.94 19.73 1.51
N PRO A 631 15.66 20.14 1.60
CA PRO A 631 14.62 19.65 0.71
C PRO A 631 14.89 19.95 -0.76
N SER A 632 14.53 19.03 -1.65
CA SER A 632 14.67 19.25 -3.11
C SER A 632 13.87 20.44 -3.65
N TRP A 633 12.78 20.83 -2.97
CA TRP A 633 11.98 21.99 -3.35
C TRP A 633 12.61 23.34 -2.93
N ALA A 634 13.60 23.34 -2.04
CA ALA A 634 14.20 24.57 -1.51
C ALA A 634 14.98 25.34 -2.58
N ARG A 635 14.60 26.60 -2.86
CA ARG A 635 15.29 27.48 -3.83
C ARG A 635 16.50 28.20 -3.25
N SER A 636 16.50 28.38 -1.93
CA SER A 636 17.60 28.94 -1.17
C SER A 636 17.66 28.25 0.19
N THR A 637 18.81 28.34 0.84
CA THR A 637 18.98 27.78 2.19
C THR A 637 19.84 28.72 3.01
N SER A 638 19.36 29.02 4.22
CA SER A 638 20.12 29.74 5.23
C SER A 638 19.91 29.06 6.57
N VAL A 639 20.97 28.51 7.14
CA VAL A 639 20.93 27.89 8.48
C VAL A 639 21.81 28.68 9.42
N CYS A 640 21.23 29.13 10.53
CA CYS A 640 21.89 29.84 11.60
C CYS A 640 21.96 28.97 12.85
N MET A 641 23.11 28.91 13.50
CA MET A 641 23.33 28.24 14.78
C MET A 641 23.77 29.28 15.81
N ASN A 642 23.03 29.42 16.91
CA ASN A 642 23.23 30.43 17.94
C ASN A 642 23.39 31.86 17.34
N GLY A 643 22.54 32.18 16.35
CA GLY A 643 22.51 33.47 15.66
C GLY A 643 23.62 33.70 14.61
N LYS A 644 24.50 32.72 14.36
CA LYS A 644 25.55 32.80 13.33
C LYS A 644 25.20 31.90 12.15
N THR A 645 25.29 32.40 10.92
CA THR A 645 25.11 31.58 9.72
C THR A 645 26.20 30.52 9.62
N VAL A 646 25.81 29.25 9.50
CA VAL A 646 26.72 28.09 9.51
C VAL A 646 26.68 27.23 8.25
N GLY A 647 25.67 27.37 7.39
CA GLY A 647 25.60 26.60 6.16
C GLY A 647 24.55 27.10 5.17
N GLN A 648 24.82 26.84 3.88
CA GLN A 648 23.96 27.22 2.75
C GLN A 648 23.82 26.09 1.71
N THR A 649 24.66 25.06 1.75
CA THR A 649 24.72 23.98 0.74
C THR A 649 24.80 22.62 1.42
N ALA A 650 24.12 21.63 0.84
CA ALA A 650 24.18 20.25 1.29
C ALA A 650 25.49 19.57 0.87
N ALA A 651 25.85 18.52 1.60
CA ALA A 651 26.78 17.51 1.14
C ALA A 651 26.13 16.62 0.04
N ALA A 652 26.90 15.66 -0.48
CA ALA A 652 26.47 14.81 -1.59
C ALA A 652 25.27 13.91 -1.26
N ASP A 653 25.00 13.66 0.03
CA ASP A 653 23.84 12.92 0.53
C ASP A 653 22.58 13.80 0.69
N GLY A 654 22.68 15.10 0.42
CA GLY A 654 21.58 16.06 0.55
C GLY A 654 21.38 16.63 1.97
N TYR A 655 22.34 16.45 2.87
CA TYR A 655 22.28 16.97 4.24
C TYR A 655 23.29 18.10 4.50
N LEU A 656 22.91 19.03 5.36
CA LEU A 656 23.84 19.96 6.00
C LEU A 656 24.28 19.37 7.35
N HIS A 657 25.56 19.06 7.49
CA HIS A 657 26.13 18.47 8.70
C HIS A 657 26.65 19.55 9.64
N LEU A 658 26.08 19.61 10.85
CA LEU A 658 26.42 20.58 11.88
C LEU A 658 26.98 19.87 13.12
N PHE A 659 28.21 20.19 13.51
CA PHE A 659 28.80 19.63 14.73
C PHE A 659 28.41 20.48 15.95
N LEU A 660 27.76 19.86 16.93
CA LEU A 660 27.29 20.52 18.15
C LEU A 660 28.43 20.62 19.16
N GLN A 661 28.85 21.84 19.48
CA GLN A 661 29.98 22.13 20.40
C GLN A 661 29.52 22.62 21.79
N GLU A 662 28.22 22.86 21.94
CA GLU A 662 27.61 23.37 23.16
C GLU A 662 26.49 22.42 23.60
N ASP A 663 26.23 22.38 24.91
CA ASP A 663 25.16 21.53 25.45
C ASP A 663 23.77 22.03 25.05
N THR A 664 23.60 23.33 24.82
CA THR A 664 22.35 23.93 24.34
C THR A 664 22.62 24.69 23.06
N VAL A 665 21.89 24.36 22.00
CA VAL A 665 22.06 24.97 20.67
C VAL A 665 20.69 25.35 20.13
N GLN A 666 20.56 26.58 19.65
CA GLN A 666 19.42 27.03 18.85
C GLN A 666 19.83 27.03 17.37
N ILE A 667 19.04 26.38 16.53
CA ILE A 667 19.24 26.36 15.08
C ILE A 667 17.98 26.87 14.40
N ASP A 668 18.13 27.90 13.57
CA ASP A 668 17.07 28.44 12.75
C ASP A 668 17.43 28.17 11.28
N ALA A 669 16.62 27.36 10.61
CA ALA A 669 16.77 27.03 9.20
C ALA A 669 15.65 27.70 8.38
N VAL A 670 16.05 28.37 7.30
CA VAL A 670 15.16 28.99 6.32
C VAL A 670 15.42 28.35 4.97
N PHE A 671 14.44 27.58 4.50
CA PHE A 671 14.40 27.00 3.16
C PHE A 671 13.47 27.84 2.28
N GLY A 672 14.02 28.47 1.24
CA GLY A 672 13.25 29.32 0.34
C GLY A 672 12.16 28.54 -0.37
N CYS A 673 10.90 28.76 0.01
CA CYS A 673 9.73 28.23 -0.68
C CYS A 673 9.44 29.08 -1.92
N ASP A 674 9.03 28.42 -2.99
CA ASP A 674 8.58 29.08 -4.22
C ASP A 674 7.51 28.22 -4.89
N TYR A 675 6.78 28.83 -5.82
CA TYR A 675 5.82 28.14 -6.66
C TYR A 675 6.54 27.41 -7.80
N TYR A 676 6.04 26.24 -8.16
CA TYR A 676 6.46 25.55 -9.37
C TYR A 676 5.34 24.69 -9.93
N LEU A 677 5.45 24.39 -11.22
CA LEU A 677 4.56 23.50 -11.94
C LEU A 677 5.26 22.18 -12.23
N GLU A 678 4.54 21.07 -12.09
CA GLU A 678 5.01 19.73 -12.45
C GLU A 678 4.08 19.15 -13.52
N ALA A 679 4.64 18.83 -14.69
CA ALA A 679 3.88 18.27 -15.81
C ALA A 679 3.83 16.74 -15.75
N THR A 680 2.69 16.15 -16.12
CA THR A 680 2.64 14.69 -16.28
C THR A 680 3.52 14.24 -17.45
N PRO A 681 4.17 13.06 -17.37
CA PRO A 681 5.13 12.61 -18.38
C PRO A 681 4.49 12.30 -19.74
N ASP A 682 3.28 11.74 -19.76
CA ASP A 682 2.52 11.35 -20.96
C ASP A 682 1.60 12.45 -21.52
N ARG A 683 1.11 13.36 -20.67
CA ARG A 683 0.26 14.49 -21.06
C ARG A 683 0.83 15.80 -20.54
N LYS A 684 1.87 16.31 -21.21
CA LYS A 684 2.64 17.49 -20.76
C LYS A 684 1.82 18.78 -20.64
N GLU A 685 0.64 18.83 -21.24
CA GLU A 685 -0.32 19.92 -21.07
C GLU A 685 -1.02 19.90 -19.71
N LEU A 686 -1.04 18.76 -19.02
CA LEU A 686 -1.55 18.60 -17.67
C LEU A 686 -0.43 18.85 -16.66
N VAL A 687 -0.65 19.83 -15.78
CA VAL A 687 0.29 20.26 -14.77
C VAL A 687 -0.37 20.34 -13.40
N SER A 688 0.40 20.15 -12.32
CA SER A 688 0.01 20.44 -10.95
C SER A 688 0.78 21.65 -10.40
N LEU A 689 0.15 22.39 -9.46
CA LEU A 689 0.76 23.55 -8.80
C LEU A 689 1.28 23.15 -7.42
N HIS A 690 2.47 23.65 -7.08
CA HIS A 690 3.11 23.40 -5.80
C HIS A 690 3.59 24.70 -5.14
N TYR A 691 3.70 24.68 -3.81
CA TYR A 691 4.41 25.70 -3.03
C TYR A 691 5.22 25.02 -1.92
N GLY A 692 6.55 24.99 -2.08
CA GLY A 692 7.42 24.21 -1.20
C GLY A 692 7.00 22.73 -1.16
N PRO A 693 6.67 22.16 0.02
CA PRO A 693 6.25 20.75 0.16
C PRO A 693 4.78 20.49 -0.23
N TYR A 694 3.97 21.54 -0.41
CA TYR A 694 2.53 21.41 -0.63
C TYR A 694 2.19 21.24 -2.11
N VAL A 695 1.44 20.18 -2.40
CA VAL A 695 0.62 20.07 -3.61
C VAL A 695 -0.64 20.91 -3.38
N LEU A 696 -0.85 21.90 -4.24
CA LEU A 696 -1.98 22.81 -4.14
C LEU A 696 -3.14 22.33 -5.00
N ALA A 697 -4.34 22.33 -4.43
CA ALA A 697 -5.59 21.98 -5.08
C ALA A 697 -6.48 23.22 -5.20
N ALA A 698 -7.07 23.44 -6.39
CA ALA A 698 -8.09 24.46 -6.60
C ALA A 698 -9.46 23.92 -6.18
N VAL A 699 -10.19 24.66 -5.34
CA VAL A 699 -11.56 24.28 -4.95
C VAL A 699 -12.53 24.69 -6.06
N ASN A 700 -13.06 23.73 -6.80
CA ASN A 700 -13.95 23.99 -7.93
C ASN A 700 -14.83 22.80 -8.29
N GLU A 701 -16.10 23.09 -8.57
CA GLU A 701 -17.15 22.11 -8.88
C GLU A 701 -17.13 21.59 -10.33
N THR A 702 -16.43 22.26 -11.25
CA THR A 702 -16.42 21.84 -12.66
C THR A 702 -15.72 20.49 -12.85
N GLU A 703 -16.27 19.63 -13.70
CA GLU A 703 -15.64 18.35 -14.10
C GLU A 703 -14.83 18.45 -15.39
N ALA A 704 -14.76 19.64 -16.00
CA ALA A 704 -13.84 19.93 -17.09
C ALA A 704 -12.50 20.44 -16.54
N TYR A 705 -11.38 20.08 -17.18
CA TYR A 705 -10.08 20.65 -16.80
C TYR A 705 -10.13 22.18 -16.78
N LEU A 706 -9.68 22.76 -15.67
CA LEU A 706 -9.43 24.20 -15.60
C LEU A 706 -8.31 24.57 -16.58
N LYS A 707 -8.50 25.67 -17.32
CA LYS A 707 -7.51 26.21 -18.26
C LYS A 707 -6.99 27.53 -17.71
N LEU A 708 -5.84 27.48 -17.04
CA LEU A 708 -5.30 28.58 -16.24
C LEU A 708 -4.35 29.47 -17.04
N GLN A 709 -4.34 30.76 -16.75
CA GLN A 709 -3.47 31.78 -17.33
C GLN A 709 -2.10 31.86 -16.64
N LEU A 710 -1.73 30.83 -15.86
CA LEU A 710 -0.46 30.74 -15.17
C LEU A 710 0.72 30.63 -16.15
N LYS A 711 1.78 31.38 -15.87
CA LYS A 711 3.04 31.35 -16.60
C LYS A 711 4.14 30.85 -15.66
N PRO A 712 4.89 29.79 -16.01
CA PRO A 712 5.93 29.24 -15.14
C PRO A 712 6.92 30.28 -14.61
N GLU A 713 7.29 31.27 -15.42
CA GLU A 713 8.23 32.33 -15.07
C GLU A 713 7.63 33.49 -14.27
N LYS A 714 6.32 33.49 -14.00
CA LYS A 714 5.60 34.57 -13.29
C LYS A 714 4.70 34.09 -12.16
N LEU A 715 4.81 32.84 -11.72
CA LEU A 715 3.92 32.27 -10.71
C LEU A 715 3.86 33.13 -9.43
N ALA A 716 5.00 33.60 -8.92
CA ALA A 716 5.05 34.46 -7.74
C ALA A 716 4.43 35.87 -7.93
N GLU A 717 4.29 36.33 -9.19
CA GLU A 717 3.56 37.58 -9.52
C GLU A 717 2.05 37.34 -9.65
N GLN A 718 1.64 36.12 -10.00
CA GLN A 718 0.24 35.77 -10.29
C GLN A 718 -0.49 35.19 -9.07
N ILE A 719 0.24 34.47 -8.22
CA ILE A 719 -0.31 33.74 -7.07
C ILE A 719 0.22 34.37 -5.79
N HIS A 720 -0.70 34.74 -4.91
CA HIS A 720 -0.39 35.36 -3.63
C HIS A 720 -0.94 34.53 -2.48
N GLN A 721 -0.07 34.18 -1.54
CA GLN A 721 -0.49 33.59 -0.29
C GLN A 721 -1.26 34.62 0.55
N ILE A 722 -2.41 34.23 1.09
CA ILE A 722 -3.17 35.04 2.03
C ILE A 722 -2.41 35.04 3.38
N PRO A 723 -1.98 36.21 3.89
CA PRO A 723 -1.10 36.28 5.07
C PRO A 723 -1.65 35.54 6.29
N GLY A 724 -0.80 34.77 6.97
CA GLY A 724 -1.16 34.02 8.18
C GLY A 724 -1.99 32.76 7.89
N THR A 725 -2.09 32.35 6.63
CA THR A 725 -2.84 31.16 6.21
C THR A 725 -2.06 30.39 5.17
N THR A 726 -2.47 29.15 4.93
CA THR A 726 -2.03 28.28 3.83
C THR A 726 -2.92 28.40 2.59
N ARG A 727 -3.67 29.51 2.43
CA ARG A 727 -4.51 29.73 1.25
C ARG A 727 -3.77 30.60 0.24
N PHE A 728 -3.91 30.30 -1.04
CA PHE A 728 -3.22 30.98 -2.13
C PHE A 728 -4.24 31.44 -3.16
N HIS A 729 -4.19 32.71 -3.54
CA HIS A 729 -5.13 33.32 -4.48
C HIS A 729 -4.44 33.61 -5.81
N ASP A 730 -5.00 33.07 -6.89
CA ASP A 730 -4.64 33.44 -8.25
C ASP A 730 -5.55 34.58 -8.74
N ALA A 731 -4.98 35.77 -8.86
CA ALA A 731 -5.71 36.95 -9.27
C ALA A 731 -6.12 36.93 -10.75
N ALA A 732 -5.41 36.22 -11.63
CA ALA A 732 -5.69 36.18 -13.05
C ALA A 732 -6.93 35.34 -13.36
N ASP A 733 -7.02 34.17 -12.73
CA ASP A 733 -8.12 33.22 -12.94
C ASP A 733 -9.22 33.33 -11.86
N GLN A 734 -9.02 34.16 -10.82
CA GLN A 734 -9.95 34.34 -9.69
C GLN A 734 -10.24 33.01 -8.97
N LEU A 735 -9.18 32.23 -8.72
CA LEU A 735 -9.25 30.92 -8.09
C LEU A 735 -8.45 30.88 -6.79
N ASP A 736 -9.00 30.18 -5.80
CA ASP A 736 -8.32 29.89 -4.56
C ASP A 736 -7.75 28.46 -4.56
N PHE A 737 -6.50 28.36 -4.13
CA PHE A 737 -5.76 27.13 -3.96
C PHE A 737 -5.45 26.90 -2.49
N VAL A 738 -5.51 25.64 -2.07
CA VAL A 738 -5.15 25.19 -0.72
C VAL A 738 -4.30 23.92 -0.78
N PRO A 739 -3.46 23.62 0.22
CA PRO A 739 -2.84 22.30 0.34
C PRO A 739 -3.90 21.20 0.28
N LEU A 740 -3.62 20.12 -0.44
CA LEU A 740 -4.58 19.01 -0.62
C LEU A 740 -5.06 18.40 0.71
N SER A 741 -4.24 18.48 1.77
CA SER A 741 -4.59 18.03 3.11
C SER A 741 -5.70 18.85 3.78
N GLN A 742 -6.02 20.04 3.26
CA GLN A 742 -7.10 20.89 3.77
C GLN A 742 -8.43 20.68 3.06
N ILE A 743 -8.43 20.00 1.93
CA ILE A 743 -9.66 19.54 1.28
C ILE A 743 -10.26 18.43 2.13
N ASP A 744 -11.55 18.54 2.47
CA ASP A 744 -12.32 17.48 3.12
C ASP A 744 -13.31 16.92 2.09
N LEU A 745 -14.52 17.45 2.03
CA LEU A 745 -15.60 16.98 1.14
C LEU A 745 -15.78 17.81 -0.14
N GLU A 746 -15.03 18.90 -0.29
CA GLU A 746 -15.12 19.79 -1.44
C GLU A 746 -14.69 19.11 -2.75
N ALA A 747 -15.28 19.56 -3.87
CA ALA A 747 -14.76 19.22 -5.19
C ALA A 747 -13.46 20.00 -5.46
N TYR A 748 -12.47 19.35 -6.06
CA TYR A 748 -11.16 19.94 -6.25
C TYR A 748 -10.46 19.52 -7.55
N HIS A 749 -9.44 20.28 -7.91
CA HIS A 749 -8.55 20.01 -9.04
C HIS A 749 -7.09 20.04 -8.55
N VAL A 750 -6.38 18.92 -8.71
CA VAL A 750 -4.92 18.86 -8.53
C VAL A 750 -4.19 19.12 -9.84
N TYR A 751 -4.76 18.64 -10.96
CA TYR A 751 -4.21 18.82 -12.30
C TYR A 751 -5.09 19.75 -13.13
N PHE A 752 -4.45 20.61 -13.91
CA PHE A 752 -5.09 21.59 -14.78
C PHE A 752 -4.27 21.78 -16.06
N THR A 753 -4.83 22.50 -17.02
CA THR A 753 -4.15 22.88 -18.28
C THR A 753 -3.71 24.33 -18.25
N LEU A 754 -2.68 24.67 -19.03
CA LEU A 754 -2.22 26.06 -19.20
C LEU A 754 -2.78 26.68 -20.49
N ALA A 755 -2.94 28.01 -20.48
CA ALA A 755 -3.70 28.75 -21.47
C ALA A 755 -3.07 28.90 -22.86
#